data_AF-A0A8J2H8G6-F1
#
_entry.id   AF-A0A8J2H8G6-F1
#
_cell.length_a   1.000
_cell.length_b   1.000
_cell.length_c   1.000
_cell.angle_alpha   90.00
_cell.angle_beta   90.00
_cell.angle_gamma   90.00
#
_symmetry.space_group_name_H-M   'P 1'
#
loop_
_entity.id
_entity.type
_entity.pdbx_description
1 polymer ?
#
loop_
_entity_poly.entity_id
_entity_poly.type
_entity_poly.pdbx_seq_one_letter_code
_entity_poly.pdbx_strand_id
1 'polypeptide(L)'
;MIPSIRGSNIDLKCEKDGNEAHFDFSSLSSIKNEIVDKWGIDRESKYSSEEEVLGRYWKQFGRCSIFFKGIDNAFKFYSKSLELFDKYSMDKILQQSNITPGEYYTYREISEVVSKSIGGKHKEPGKQLLRSIGFYMDKNFKPIDPTDIESPFDGNFYCDPAAWHPKTVEQFYHYDGLQNGVDYHVELSLRYNSTHNNWMVYDIIPQLDNGAEISCWESNGELVLENNSPSDGLSKKESFKKVDLTPPEKLHSMEGLWYKFGLCIPEINQLSYRSKYLEEAIRLFQKYNVEDILRQSNITPGKNYTYREISDVVSKGIDGKKPIVKCLLDKNNHLLLDRITIFFDKSLNLINPMRRHYRGKCPSYLPIVYQNSTSDPNFYGNLKFYDDPLNKYPTLREDDNGYYYLTQQVNPAECYPPLALETCHDPKYSWVIDSFIFAFKSNINFTCELGGIDPCDHEGQFNFTSLSSIRYEIFGKWGIGKIPQNFSEEEVLCRSWRQQDVCTLYLKGIDSELKVYKKSIELFDKYNMDKILRRSNILPGKNYTYQELSDAGSKGINGKPLIFSCRPSLTNEPAKQILFGIGFFMDKNFKPTDPTDLEILSEGYSICRRDGQIFYQGFKDYVEELRQYKSMIGEI
;
A
#
# COMPACT_ATOMS: atom_id res chain seq x y z
N MET A 1 -8.03 -20.90 -11.67
CA MET A 1 -8.96 -20.46 -12.73
C MET A 1 -9.71 -19.25 -12.21
N ILE A 2 -9.76 -18.14 -12.95
CA ILE A 2 -10.46 -16.91 -12.55
C ILE A 2 -11.42 -16.52 -13.68
N PRO A 3 -12.76 -16.64 -13.50
CA PRO A 3 -13.72 -16.21 -14.50
C PRO A 3 -13.75 -14.68 -14.59
N SER A 4 -13.77 -14.14 -15.81
CA SER A 4 -13.84 -12.70 -16.09
C SER A 4 -14.87 -12.43 -17.19
N ILE A 5 -15.55 -11.28 -17.12
CA ILE A 5 -16.49 -10.81 -18.13
C ILE A 5 -15.77 -9.74 -18.97
N ARG A 6 -15.98 -9.75 -20.29
CA ARG A 6 -15.36 -8.78 -21.22
C ARG A 6 -15.62 -7.33 -20.74
N GLY A 7 -14.55 -6.54 -20.61
CA GLY A 7 -14.63 -5.09 -20.34
C GLY A 7 -14.81 -4.67 -18.87
N SER A 8 -14.71 -5.59 -17.90
CA SER A 8 -14.72 -5.21 -16.48
C SER A 8 -13.32 -5.20 -15.88
N ASN A 9 -12.91 -4.07 -15.29
CA ASN A 9 -11.90 -4.07 -14.24
C ASN A 9 -12.27 -5.13 -13.20
N ILE A 10 -11.28 -5.85 -12.69
CA ILE A 10 -11.42 -7.06 -11.86
C ILE A 10 -12.24 -6.86 -10.56
N ASP A 11 -12.60 -5.62 -10.24
CA ASP A 11 -13.62 -5.26 -9.25
C ASP A 11 -15.06 -5.44 -9.76
N LEU A 12 -15.37 -6.59 -10.37
CA LEU A 12 -16.74 -7.07 -10.30
C LEU A 12 -17.00 -7.42 -8.83
N LYS A 13 -17.62 -6.49 -8.11
CA LYS A 13 -18.36 -6.80 -6.89
C LYS A 13 -19.44 -7.81 -7.28
N CYS A 14 -19.10 -9.10 -7.28
CA CYS A 14 -20.02 -10.24 -7.37
C CYS A 14 -20.96 -10.31 -6.14
N GLU A 15 -21.16 -9.19 -5.43
CA GLU A 15 -21.85 -9.01 -4.15
C GLU A 15 -23.21 -8.31 -4.26
N LYS A 16 -23.63 -7.79 -5.42
CA LYS A 16 -24.72 -6.78 -5.42
C LYS A 16 -26.17 -7.27 -5.38
N ASP A 17 -26.48 -8.54 -5.66
CA ASP A 17 -27.89 -8.94 -5.87
C ASP A 17 -28.45 -9.99 -4.89
N GLY A 18 -27.83 -10.20 -3.72
CA GLY A 18 -28.39 -11.08 -2.67
C GLY A 18 -28.43 -12.59 -2.99
N ASN A 19 -27.92 -12.99 -4.16
CA ASN A 19 -27.69 -14.39 -4.54
C ASN A 19 -26.26 -14.79 -4.20
N GLU A 20 -25.92 -14.90 -2.91
CA GLU A 20 -24.63 -15.47 -2.52
C GLU A 20 -24.59 -16.95 -2.93
N ALA A 21 -23.67 -17.28 -3.83
CA ALA A 21 -23.41 -18.66 -4.20
C ALA A 21 -22.83 -19.41 -3.00
N HIS A 22 -23.67 -20.20 -2.35
CA HIS A 22 -23.31 -20.96 -1.15
C HIS A 22 -22.19 -21.96 -1.47
N PHE A 23 -21.12 -21.93 -0.67
CA PHE A 23 -20.07 -22.95 -0.73
C PHE A 23 -20.55 -24.19 0.01
N ASP A 24 -20.75 -25.29 -0.71
CA ASP A 24 -21.10 -26.58 -0.12
C ASP A 24 -19.89 -27.52 -0.20
N PHE A 25 -19.19 -27.67 0.92
CA PHE A 25 -18.03 -28.55 1.01
C PHE A 25 -18.39 -30.02 0.80
N SER A 26 -19.59 -30.45 1.19
CA SER A 26 -20.04 -31.84 1.06
C SER A 26 -20.19 -32.26 -0.40
N SER A 27 -20.51 -31.31 -1.28
CA SER A 27 -20.58 -31.52 -2.73
C SER A 27 -19.25 -31.93 -3.34
N LEU A 28 -18.12 -31.62 -2.69
CA LEU A 28 -16.77 -31.94 -3.17
C LEU A 28 -16.32 -33.35 -2.80
N SER A 29 -17.11 -34.12 -2.04
CA SER A 29 -16.72 -35.43 -1.48
C SER A 29 -16.11 -36.41 -2.50
N SER A 30 -16.61 -36.42 -3.73
CA SER A 30 -16.13 -37.32 -4.80
C SER A 30 -14.80 -36.92 -5.44
N ILE A 31 -14.39 -35.65 -5.32
CA ILE A 31 -13.16 -35.09 -5.92
C ILE A 31 -12.20 -34.51 -4.87
N LYS A 32 -12.59 -34.55 -3.59
CA LYS A 32 -11.91 -33.87 -2.49
C LYS A 32 -10.42 -34.18 -2.43
N ASN A 33 -10.07 -35.46 -2.41
CA ASN A 33 -8.66 -35.89 -2.33
C ASN A 33 -7.84 -35.37 -3.51
N GLU A 34 -8.42 -35.40 -4.70
CA GLU A 34 -7.77 -34.94 -5.91
C GLU A 34 -7.56 -33.42 -5.92
N ILE A 35 -8.54 -32.65 -5.41
CA ILE A 35 -8.38 -31.21 -5.22
C ILE A 35 -7.27 -30.92 -4.21
N VAL A 36 -7.32 -31.55 -3.04
CA VAL A 36 -6.34 -31.34 -1.96
C VAL A 36 -4.93 -31.61 -2.47
N ASP A 37 -4.73 -32.70 -3.22
CA ASP A 37 -3.42 -33.07 -3.74
C ASP A 37 -2.94 -32.09 -4.84
N LYS A 38 -3.79 -31.77 -5.83
CA LYS A 38 -3.40 -30.92 -6.97
C LYS A 38 -3.34 -29.43 -6.66
N TRP A 39 -4.06 -28.97 -5.65
CA TRP A 39 -4.01 -27.59 -5.17
C TRP A 39 -2.98 -27.40 -4.05
N GLY A 40 -2.29 -28.47 -3.62
CA GLY A 40 -1.26 -28.41 -2.59
C GLY A 40 -1.80 -27.99 -1.22
N ILE A 41 -2.99 -28.46 -0.85
CA ILE A 41 -3.60 -28.16 0.45
C ILE A 41 -2.97 -29.05 1.52
N ASP A 42 -2.38 -28.42 2.56
CA ASP A 42 -1.77 -29.14 3.67
C ASP A 42 -2.83 -29.84 4.52
N ARG A 43 -2.80 -31.18 4.55
CA ARG A 43 -3.71 -32.00 5.35
C ARG A 43 -3.37 -32.00 6.84
N GLU A 44 -2.15 -31.57 7.20
CA GLU A 44 -1.65 -31.53 8.58
C GLU A 44 -1.68 -30.12 9.19
N SER A 45 -2.20 -29.13 8.46
CA SER A 45 -2.35 -27.77 8.98
C SER A 45 -3.17 -27.77 10.26
N LYS A 46 -2.55 -27.29 11.35
CA LYS A 46 -3.25 -27.07 12.63
C LYS A 46 -4.10 -25.79 12.64
N TYR A 47 -4.03 -24.99 11.57
CA TYR A 47 -4.55 -23.62 11.55
C TYR A 47 -5.77 -23.44 10.66
N SER A 48 -5.97 -24.28 9.64
CA SER A 48 -7.21 -24.27 8.86
C SER A 48 -7.61 -25.66 8.36
N SER A 49 -8.91 -25.93 8.38
CA SER A 49 -9.50 -27.12 7.78
C SER A 49 -9.53 -27.02 6.24
N GLU A 50 -9.55 -28.16 5.56
CA GLU A 50 -9.70 -28.23 4.09
C GLU A 50 -10.96 -27.49 3.61
N GLU A 51 -12.03 -27.51 4.41
CA GLU A 51 -13.26 -26.77 4.16
C GLU A 51 -13.05 -25.26 4.16
N GLU A 52 -12.31 -24.72 5.14
CA GLU A 52 -12.02 -23.29 5.23
C GLU A 52 -11.10 -22.82 4.10
N VAL A 53 -10.12 -23.64 3.70
CA VAL A 53 -9.21 -23.34 2.59
C VAL A 53 -9.98 -23.31 1.26
N LEU A 54 -10.74 -24.36 0.95
CA LEU A 54 -11.52 -24.45 -0.28
C LEU A 54 -12.67 -23.45 -0.30
N GLY A 55 -13.24 -23.12 0.86
CA GLY A 55 -14.22 -22.07 1.00
C GLY A 55 -13.63 -20.70 0.65
N ARG A 56 -12.42 -20.38 1.12
CA ARG A 56 -11.71 -19.13 0.77
C ARG A 56 -11.43 -19.03 -0.72
N TYR A 57 -10.92 -20.09 -1.35
CA TYR A 57 -10.67 -20.10 -2.80
C TYR A 57 -11.94 -19.98 -3.62
N TRP A 58 -13.04 -20.60 -3.19
CA TRP A 58 -14.34 -20.39 -3.81
C TRP A 58 -14.76 -18.92 -3.69
N LYS A 59 -14.62 -18.31 -2.51
CA LYS A 59 -14.96 -16.89 -2.29
C LYS A 59 -14.15 -15.96 -3.18
N GLN A 60 -12.85 -16.23 -3.34
CA GLN A 60 -11.93 -15.36 -4.06
C GLN A 60 -12.00 -15.53 -5.58
N PHE A 61 -12.07 -16.77 -6.07
CA PHE A 61 -11.91 -17.09 -7.49
C PHE A 61 -13.12 -17.79 -8.12
N GLY A 62 -13.91 -18.48 -7.30
CA GLY A 62 -15.04 -19.27 -7.75
C GLY A 62 -16.36 -18.50 -7.82
N ARG A 63 -16.62 -17.53 -6.95
CA ARG A 63 -17.94 -16.88 -6.84
C ARG A 63 -18.51 -16.33 -8.14
N CYS A 64 -17.69 -15.75 -9.00
CA CYS A 64 -18.14 -15.19 -10.26
C CYS A 64 -18.37 -16.27 -11.35
N SER A 65 -18.10 -17.55 -11.05
CA SER A 65 -18.36 -18.67 -11.94
C SER A 65 -19.85 -18.99 -12.08
N ILE A 66 -20.70 -18.51 -11.17
CA ILE A 66 -22.17 -18.70 -11.20
C ILE A 66 -22.83 -18.24 -12.50
N PHE A 67 -22.22 -17.29 -13.19
CA PHE A 67 -22.72 -16.78 -14.48
C PHE A 67 -22.43 -17.73 -15.65
N PHE A 68 -21.69 -18.81 -15.43
CA PHE A 68 -21.24 -19.75 -16.45
C PHE A 68 -21.79 -21.16 -16.15
N LYS A 69 -22.81 -21.59 -16.91
CA LYS A 69 -23.56 -22.86 -16.76
C LYS A 69 -22.71 -24.14 -16.59
N GLY A 70 -21.44 -24.11 -17.01
CA GLY A 70 -20.48 -25.23 -16.88
C GLY A 70 -19.65 -25.25 -15.59
N ILE A 71 -19.62 -24.17 -14.83
CA ILE A 71 -18.84 -24.00 -13.59
C ILE A 71 -19.64 -23.25 -12.52
N ASP A 72 -20.97 -23.25 -12.62
CA ASP A 72 -21.90 -22.41 -11.84
C ASP A 72 -22.09 -22.80 -10.36
N ASN A 73 -21.30 -23.75 -9.85
CA ASN A 73 -21.24 -24.11 -8.44
C ASN A 73 -19.84 -24.62 -8.07
N ALA A 74 -19.59 -24.76 -6.76
CA ALA A 74 -18.29 -25.18 -6.24
C ALA A 74 -17.81 -26.51 -6.86
N PHE A 75 -18.66 -27.55 -6.86
CA PHE A 75 -18.30 -28.85 -7.45
C PHE A 75 -17.87 -28.72 -8.92
N LYS A 76 -18.70 -28.11 -9.77
CA LYS A 76 -18.38 -27.95 -11.20
C LYS A 76 -17.15 -27.07 -11.43
N PHE A 77 -16.97 -26.00 -10.64
CA PHE A 77 -15.78 -25.14 -10.71
C PHE A 77 -14.49 -25.92 -10.40
N TYR A 78 -14.48 -26.68 -9.31
CA TYR A 78 -13.32 -27.48 -8.93
C TYR A 78 -13.10 -28.65 -9.89
N SER A 79 -14.14 -29.40 -10.27
CA SER A 79 -14.04 -30.46 -11.27
C SER A 79 -13.45 -29.95 -12.58
N LYS A 80 -13.92 -28.80 -13.07
CA LYS A 80 -13.40 -28.22 -14.31
C LYS A 80 -11.97 -27.73 -14.15
N SER A 81 -11.61 -27.18 -12.98
CA SER A 81 -10.24 -26.79 -12.69
C SER A 81 -9.28 -27.98 -12.70
N LEU A 82 -9.69 -29.14 -12.15
CA LEU A 82 -8.91 -30.37 -12.20
C LEU A 82 -8.75 -30.91 -13.62
N GLU A 83 -9.84 -30.93 -14.41
CA GLU A 83 -9.81 -31.33 -15.82
C GLU A 83 -8.82 -30.47 -16.62
N LEU A 84 -8.84 -29.15 -16.40
CA LEU A 84 -7.93 -28.21 -17.07
C LEU A 84 -6.49 -28.36 -16.61
N PHE A 85 -6.26 -28.63 -15.32
CA PHE A 85 -4.94 -28.93 -14.78
C PHE A 85 -4.34 -30.18 -15.43
N ASP A 86 -5.12 -31.25 -15.58
CA ASP A 86 -4.65 -32.48 -16.25
C ASP A 86 -4.38 -32.27 -17.73
N LYS A 87 -5.27 -31.53 -18.41
CA LYS A 87 -5.16 -31.25 -19.83
C LYS A 87 -3.97 -30.35 -20.16
N TYR A 88 -3.70 -29.36 -19.31
CA TYR A 88 -2.64 -28.37 -19.49
C TYR A 88 -1.68 -28.40 -18.31
N SER A 89 -1.14 -29.58 -18.01
CA SER A 89 -0.14 -29.73 -16.95
C SER A 89 1.14 -28.99 -17.35
N MET A 90 1.42 -27.87 -16.67
CA MET A 90 2.61 -27.06 -16.96
C MET A 90 3.89 -27.87 -16.73
N ASP A 91 3.94 -28.70 -15.70
CA ASP A 91 5.09 -29.56 -15.44
C ASP A 91 5.39 -30.46 -16.65
N LYS A 92 4.38 -31.11 -17.22
CA LYS A 92 4.57 -31.96 -18.42
C LYS A 92 5.01 -31.13 -19.62
N ILE A 93 4.40 -29.97 -19.83
CA ILE A 93 4.70 -29.07 -20.97
C ILE A 93 6.15 -28.56 -20.89
N LEU A 94 6.59 -28.12 -19.71
CA LEU A 94 7.94 -27.62 -19.48
C LEU A 94 8.97 -28.76 -19.55
N GLN A 95 8.71 -29.90 -18.92
CA GLN A 95 9.60 -31.08 -18.97
C GLN A 95 9.80 -31.61 -20.39
N GLN A 96 8.74 -31.66 -21.21
CA GLN A 96 8.81 -32.08 -22.62
C GLN A 96 9.73 -31.18 -23.46
N SER A 97 10.01 -29.97 -22.99
CA SER A 97 10.87 -28.99 -23.64
C SER A 97 12.19 -28.76 -22.91
N ASN A 98 12.59 -29.67 -22.01
CA ASN A 98 13.79 -29.58 -21.18
C ASN A 98 13.88 -28.32 -20.30
N ILE A 99 12.72 -27.75 -19.95
CA ILE A 99 12.62 -26.72 -18.92
C ILE A 99 12.39 -27.44 -17.59
N THR A 100 13.44 -27.53 -16.78
CA THR A 100 13.47 -28.30 -15.53
C THR A 100 13.77 -27.42 -14.32
N PRO A 101 13.27 -27.78 -13.13
CA PRO A 101 13.60 -27.07 -11.89
C PRO A 101 15.11 -26.97 -11.67
N GLY A 102 15.56 -25.76 -11.33
CA GLY A 102 16.89 -25.40 -10.87
C GLY A 102 17.76 -24.62 -11.82
N GLU A 103 17.31 -24.42 -13.05
CA GLU A 103 18.03 -23.71 -14.10
C GLU A 103 17.40 -22.35 -14.39
N TYR A 104 18.07 -21.55 -15.22
CA TYR A 104 17.59 -20.26 -15.69
C TYR A 104 17.08 -20.38 -17.12
N TYR A 105 15.91 -19.83 -17.38
CA TYR A 105 15.31 -19.79 -18.70
C TYR A 105 14.88 -18.38 -19.02
N THR A 106 15.12 -17.91 -20.24
CA THR A 106 14.56 -16.66 -20.72
C THR A 106 13.03 -16.75 -20.77
N TYR A 107 12.37 -15.60 -20.61
CA TYR A 107 10.93 -15.54 -20.84
C TYR A 107 10.56 -16.13 -22.19
N ARG A 108 11.31 -15.77 -23.24
CA ARG A 108 11.08 -16.25 -24.60
C ARG A 108 11.10 -17.78 -24.70
N GLU A 109 12.03 -18.45 -24.03
CA GLU A 109 12.10 -19.92 -24.02
C GLU A 109 10.87 -20.56 -23.36
N ILE A 110 10.48 -20.09 -22.18
CA ILE A 110 9.26 -20.58 -21.50
C ILE A 110 8.03 -20.25 -22.37
N SER A 111 8.03 -19.06 -22.95
CA SER A 111 6.92 -18.49 -23.70
C SER A 111 6.61 -19.28 -24.97
N GLU A 112 7.62 -19.53 -25.80
CA GLU A 112 7.50 -20.29 -27.04
C GLU A 112 7.03 -21.74 -26.77
N VAL A 113 7.53 -22.35 -25.68
CA VAL A 113 7.14 -23.71 -25.25
C VAL A 113 5.67 -23.77 -24.86
N VAL A 114 5.22 -22.86 -24.00
CA VAL A 114 3.83 -22.79 -23.51
C VAL A 114 2.89 -22.51 -24.68
N SER A 115 3.22 -21.53 -25.53
CA SER A 115 2.38 -21.16 -26.67
C SER A 115 2.30 -22.26 -27.74
N LYS A 116 3.39 -22.97 -28.02
CA LYS A 116 3.39 -24.12 -28.94
C LYS A 116 2.54 -25.27 -28.41
N SER A 117 2.54 -25.50 -27.10
CA SER A 117 1.83 -26.62 -26.48
C SER A 117 0.33 -26.37 -26.28
N ILE A 118 -0.06 -25.12 -26.03
CA ILE A 118 -1.44 -24.76 -25.65
C ILE A 118 -2.20 -24.09 -26.82
N GLY A 119 -1.51 -23.48 -27.79
CA GLY A 119 -2.13 -22.86 -28.97
C GLY A 119 -2.61 -21.41 -28.79
N GLY A 120 -2.18 -20.71 -27.73
CA GLY A 120 -2.47 -19.29 -27.48
C GLY A 120 -1.26 -18.54 -26.87
N LYS A 121 -1.24 -17.21 -26.93
CA LYS A 121 -0.21 -16.41 -26.21
C LYS A 121 -0.56 -16.32 -24.72
N HIS A 122 0.45 -16.14 -23.89
CA HIS A 122 0.34 -16.05 -22.42
C HIS A 122 0.94 -14.73 -21.95
N LYS A 123 0.67 -14.36 -20.70
CA LYS A 123 1.14 -13.09 -20.12
C LYS A 123 2.63 -13.16 -19.74
N GLU A 124 3.36 -12.06 -19.91
CA GLU A 124 4.75 -11.93 -19.44
C GLU A 124 4.83 -12.11 -17.90
N PRO A 125 5.72 -12.97 -17.38
CA PRO A 125 6.10 -12.96 -15.98
C PRO A 125 6.95 -11.71 -15.70
N GLY A 126 6.64 -11.00 -14.61
CA GLY A 126 7.50 -9.94 -14.10
C GLY A 126 8.85 -10.51 -13.61
N LYS A 127 9.86 -9.64 -13.47
CA LYS A 127 11.24 -10.02 -13.10
C LYS A 127 11.33 -10.98 -11.89
N GLN A 128 12.15 -12.01 -12.10
CA GLN A 128 13.02 -12.75 -11.16
C GLN A 128 12.53 -13.95 -10.33
N LEU A 129 11.37 -14.55 -10.62
CA LEU A 129 11.09 -15.94 -10.20
C LEU A 129 9.95 -16.48 -11.07
N LEU A 130 10.06 -17.70 -11.63
CA LEU A 130 8.92 -18.32 -12.30
C LEU A 130 7.91 -18.78 -11.24
N ARG A 131 7.07 -17.86 -10.76
CA ARG A 131 6.07 -18.10 -9.71
C ARG A 131 4.78 -18.70 -10.25
N SER A 132 4.32 -18.22 -11.40
CA SER A 132 3.09 -18.69 -12.04
C SER A 132 3.11 -18.50 -13.54
N ILE A 133 2.46 -19.41 -14.27
CA ILE A 133 2.16 -19.29 -15.69
C ILE A 133 0.63 -19.23 -15.82
N GLY A 134 0.13 -18.17 -16.45
CA GLY A 134 -1.29 -17.97 -16.70
C GLY A 134 -1.58 -17.79 -18.19
N PHE A 135 -2.70 -18.32 -18.65
CA PHE A 135 -3.17 -18.15 -20.03
C PHE A 135 -4.70 -17.96 -20.05
N TYR A 136 -5.19 -17.36 -21.13
CA TYR A 136 -6.59 -16.99 -21.28
C TYR A 136 -7.38 -18.10 -21.96
N MET A 137 -8.64 -18.26 -21.57
CA MET A 137 -9.57 -19.19 -22.20
C MET A 137 -10.91 -18.51 -22.49
N ASP A 138 -11.60 -18.95 -23.54
CA ASP A 138 -12.99 -18.57 -23.79
C ASP A 138 -13.96 -19.24 -22.78
N LYS A 139 -15.24 -18.87 -22.86
CA LYS A 139 -16.32 -19.47 -22.05
C LYS A 139 -16.52 -20.99 -22.25
N ASN A 140 -15.88 -21.57 -23.27
CA ASN A 140 -15.89 -22.99 -23.57
C ASN A 140 -14.57 -23.67 -23.16
N PHE A 141 -13.71 -22.96 -22.40
CA PHE A 141 -12.41 -23.43 -21.92
C PHE A 141 -11.41 -23.78 -23.04
N LYS A 142 -11.55 -23.10 -24.19
CA LYS A 142 -10.56 -23.14 -25.27
C LYS A 142 -9.56 -21.99 -25.08
N PRO A 143 -8.24 -22.25 -25.17
CA PRO A 143 -7.24 -21.18 -25.11
C PRO A 143 -7.51 -20.11 -26.18
N ILE A 144 -7.31 -18.85 -25.82
CA ILE A 144 -7.47 -17.70 -26.72
C ILE A 144 -6.26 -16.77 -26.62
N ASP A 145 -5.98 -16.01 -27.68
CA ASP A 145 -4.89 -15.03 -27.67
C ASP A 145 -5.32 -13.79 -26.85
N PRO A 146 -4.56 -13.36 -25.83
CA PRO A 146 -4.81 -12.12 -25.09
C PRO A 146 -4.93 -10.88 -25.96
N THR A 147 -4.38 -10.85 -27.18
CA THR A 147 -4.52 -9.68 -28.07
C THR A 147 -5.95 -9.42 -28.54
N ASP A 148 -6.86 -10.38 -28.37
CA ASP A 148 -8.29 -10.26 -28.72
C ASP A 148 -9.14 -9.72 -27.56
N ILE A 149 -8.50 -9.28 -26.47
CA ILE A 149 -9.11 -8.79 -25.24
C ILE A 149 -8.41 -7.48 -24.83
N GLU A 150 -9.18 -6.42 -24.58
CA GLU A 150 -8.67 -5.25 -23.83
C GLU A 150 -8.28 -5.74 -22.43
N SER A 151 -6.98 -5.79 -22.15
CA SER A 151 -6.45 -6.34 -20.89
C SER A 151 -6.95 -5.52 -19.69
N PRO A 152 -7.62 -6.11 -18.69
CA PRO A 152 -7.91 -5.43 -17.42
C PRO A 152 -6.67 -5.26 -16.54
N PHE A 153 -5.50 -5.72 -17.01
CA PHE A 153 -4.21 -5.52 -16.38
C PHE A 153 -3.32 -4.68 -17.30
N ASP A 154 -3.62 -3.39 -17.42
CA ASP A 154 -2.72 -2.41 -18.02
C ASP A 154 -1.56 -2.15 -17.04
N GLY A 155 -0.60 -3.07 -17.07
CA GLY A 155 0.73 -2.86 -16.55
C GLY A 155 1.71 -3.25 -17.64
N ASN A 156 2.29 -2.26 -18.33
CA ASN A 156 3.44 -2.45 -19.20
C ASN A 156 4.63 -2.90 -18.33
N PHE A 157 4.72 -4.20 -18.03
CA PHE A 157 5.87 -4.79 -17.38
C PHE A 157 6.89 -5.18 -18.45
N TYR A 158 7.56 -4.20 -19.06
CA TYR A 158 8.75 -4.50 -19.85
C TYR A 158 9.83 -5.07 -18.92
N CYS A 159 10.06 -6.37 -19.00
CA CYS A 159 11.06 -7.06 -18.20
C CYS A 159 11.69 -8.22 -18.97
N ASP A 160 12.75 -7.94 -19.73
CA ASP A 160 13.65 -8.95 -20.29
C ASP A 160 14.86 -9.17 -19.37
N PRO A 161 14.71 -10.03 -18.35
CA PRO A 161 15.79 -10.98 -18.07
C PRO A 161 15.28 -12.40 -17.80
N ALA A 162 16.22 -13.35 -17.74
CA ALA A 162 15.95 -14.75 -17.43
C ALA A 162 15.20 -14.95 -16.09
N ALA A 163 14.24 -15.88 -16.08
CA ALA A 163 13.52 -16.35 -14.91
C ALA A 163 14.22 -17.60 -14.34
N TRP A 164 14.39 -17.62 -13.02
CA TRP A 164 14.87 -18.80 -12.30
C TRP A 164 13.69 -19.70 -11.93
N HIS A 165 13.83 -21.00 -12.21
CA HIS A 165 12.89 -22.03 -11.78
C HIS A 165 13.49 -22.73 -10.55
N PRO A 166 12.98 -22.56 -9.31
CA PRO A 166 13.61 -23.14 -8.12
C PRO A 166 13.44 -24.67 -8.06
N LYS A 167 14.40 -25.40 -7.47
CA LYS A 167 14.29 -26.87 -7.27
C LYS A 167 13.42 -27.24 -6.06
N THR A 168 13.37 -26.40 -5.03
CA THR A 168 12.63 -26.65 -3.79
C THR A 168 11.90 -25.41 -3.27
N VAL A 169 10.97 -25.62 -2.35
CA VAL A 169 10.25 -24.53 -1.66
C VAL A 169 11.19 -23.70 -0.78
N GLU A 170 12.20 -24.30 -0.15
CA GLU A 170 13.21 -23.56 0.62
C GLU A 170 14.06 -22.65 -0.26
N GLN A 171 14.37 -23.11 -1.48
CA GLN A 171 15.07 -22.33 -2.50
C GLN A 171 14.24 -21.14 -2.98
N PHE A 172 12.92 -21.32 -3.12
CA PHE A 172 11.98 -20.24 -3.44
C PHE A 172 12.01 -19.14 -2.36
N TYR A 173 11.89 -19.51 -1.08
CA TYR A 173 11.91 -18.53 0.02
C TYR A 173 13.30 -17.91 0.28
N HIS A 174 14.40 -18.60 -0.03
CA HIS A 174 15.75 -18.03 0.02
C HIS A 174 15.96 -16.93 -1.02
N TYR A 175 15.32 -17.03 -2.18
CA TYR A 175 15.51 -16.08 -3.27
C TYR A 175 14.65 -14.83 -3.11
N ASP A 176 13.40 -14.96 -2.63
CA ASP A 176 12.47 -13.83 -2.44
C ASP A 176 12.89 -12.91 -1.29
N GLY A 177 13.68 -13.41 -0.32
CA GLY A 177 14.06 -12.65 0.88
C GLY A 177 15.35 -11.82 0.79
N LEU A 178 16.37 -12.22 0.01
CA LEU A 178 17.75 -11.77 0.29
C LEU A 178 18.71 -11.58 -0.90
N GLN A 179 18.26 -11.71 -2.16
CA GLN A 179 19.12 -11.31 -3.29
C GLN A 179 19.17 -9.78 -3.42
N ASN A 180 20.14 -9.14 -2.75
CA ASN A 180 20.98 -8.05 -3.30
C ASN A 180 21.76 -7.31 -2.19
N GLY A 181 22.65 -7.98 -1.45
CA GLY A 181 23.62 -7.28 -0.58
C GLY A 181 23.00 -6.21 0.32
N VAL A 182 21.75 -6.42 0.75
CA VAL A 182 21.01 -5.40 1.49
C VAL A 182 21.50 -5.48 2.92
N ASP A 183 22.01 -4.36 3.41
CA ASP A 183 22.37 -4.23 4.80
C ASP A 183 21.10 -4.35 5.66
N TYR A 184 21.20 -5.19 6.69
CA TYR A 184 20.13 -5.44 7.64
C TYR A 184 20.75 -5.63 9.03
N HIS A 185 19.98 -5.30 10.05
CA HIS A 185 20.31 -5.49 11.45
C HIS A 185 19.28 -6.39 12.14
N VAL A 186 19.58 -6.83 13.36
CA VAL A 186 18.68 -7.64 14.19
C VAL A 186 18.09 -6.78 15.29
N GLU A 187 16.77 -6.84 15.47
CA GLU A 187 16.06 -6.16 16.55
C GLU A 187 15.59 -7.18 17.57
N LEU A 188 15.87 -6.95 18.86
CA LEU A 188 15.23 -7.65 19.96
C LEU A 188 14.21 -6.69 20.59
N SER A 189 12.92 -6.95 20.37
CA SER A 189 11.87 -6.21 21.06
C SER A 189 11.46 -6.93 22.34
N LEU A 190 11.50 -6.18 23.43
CA LEU A 190 11.07 -6.62 24.75
C LEU A 190 9.76 -5.92 25.05
N ARG A 191 8.70 -6.68 25.34
CA ARG A 191 7.38 -6.13 25.71
C ARG A 191 7.20 -6.22 27.21
N TYR A 192 6.66 -5.15 27.79
CA TYR A 192 6.19 -5.18 29.16
C TYR A 192 4.80 -5.81 29.23
N ASN A 193 4.65 -6.86 30.04
CA ASN A 193 3.40 -7.54 30.30
C ASN A 193 2.79 -6.98 31.59
N SER A 194 1.83 -6.07 31.45
CA SER A 194 1.17 -5.44 32.61
C SER A 194 0.33 -6.43 33.42
N THR A 195 -0.02 -7.61 32.91
CA THR A 195 -0.77 -8.61 33.69
C THR A 195 0.12 -9.31 34.72
N HIS A 196 1.38 -9.56 34.36
CA HIS A 196 2.34 -10.30 35.19
C HIS A 196 3.43 -9.41 35.79
N ASN A 197 3.40 -8.11 35.48
CA ASN A 197 4.38 -7.12 35.93
C ASN A 197 5.82 -7.55 35.63
N ASN A 198 6.05 -8.11 34.43
CA ASN A 198 7.34 -8.59 33.97
C ASN A 198 7.62 -8.21 32.51
N TRP A 199 8.88 -8.29 32.11
CA TRP A 199 9.28 -8.15 30.71
C TRP A 199 9.36 -9.51 30.03
N MET A 200 8.99 -9.57 28.75
CA MET A 200 9.08 -10.77 27.93
C MET A 200 9.67 -10.46 26.56
N VAL A 201 10.28 -11.46 25.93
CA VAL A 201 10.65 -11.38 24.51
C VAL A 201 9.37 -11.28 23.69
N TYR A 202 9.25 -10.20 22.93
CA TYR A 202 8.16 -9.99 21.99
C TYR A 202 8.51 -10.56 20.62
N ASP A 203 9.67 -10.16 20.08
CA ASP A 203 10.20 -10.68 18.82
C ASP A 203 11.73 -10.52 18.76
N ILE A 204 12.37 -11.30 17.88
CA ILE A 204 13.72 -11.04 17.40
C ILE A 204 13.70 -11.12 15.86
N ILE A 205 13.86 -10.00 15.18
CA ILE A 205 13.59 -9.89 13.74
C ILE A 205 14.77 -9.30 12.99
N PRO A 206 15.06 -9.77 11.76
CA PRO A 206 15.93 -9.03 10.86
C PRO A 206 15.13 -7.86 10.28
N GLN A 207 15.76 -6.70 10.20
CA GLN A 207 15.14 -5.51 9.62
C GLN A 207 16.10 -4.86 8.66
N LEU A 208 15.58 -4.51 7.49
CA LEU A 208 16.35 -3.81 6.47
C LEU A 208 16.73 -2.42 6.98
N ASP A 209 17.87 -1.91 6.52
CA ASP A 209 18.33 -0.55 6.82
C ASP A 209 17.30 0.54 6.47
N ASN A 210 16.41 0.24 5.51
CA ASN A 210 15.33 1.13 5.10
C ASN A 210 14.16 1.20 6.11
N GLY A 211 14.19 0.39 7.17
CA GLY A 211 13.15 0.29 8.19
C GLY A 211 12.02 -0.66 7.83
N ALA A 212 12.06 -1.34 6.68
CA ALA A 212 11.06 -2.36 6.34
C ALA A 212 11.33 -3.64 7.12
N GLU A 213 10.31 -4.13 7.82
CA GLU A 213 10.32 -5.45 8.46
C GLU A 213 10.44 -6.52 7.37
N ILE A 214 11.39 -7.44 7.52
CA ILE A 214 11.44 -8.62 6.65
C ILE A 214 10.47 -9.62 7.27
N SER A 215 9.24 -9.66 6.75
CA SER A 215 8.30 -10.73 7.07
C SER A 215 8.42 -11.80 5.99
N CYS A 216 8.76 -13.04 6.37
CA CYS A 216 8.71 -14.20 5.48
C CYS A 216 7.29 -14.77 5.36
N TRP A 217 6.31 -13.97 5.78
CA TRP A 217 4.90 -14.28 5.76
C TRP A 217 4.19 -13.16 5.02
N GLU A 218 3.87 -13.40 3.75
CA GLU A 218 2.76 -12.72 3.08
C GLU A 218 1.60 -13.70 2.89
N SER A 219 0.40 -13.14 2.95
CA SER A 219 -0.90 -13.77 3.20
C SER A 219 -1.47 -14.70 2.13
N ASN A 220 -0.66 -15.41 1.33
CA ASN A 220 -1.16 -16.38 0.35
C ASN A 220 -0.22 -17.59 0.18
N GLY A 221 -0.48 -18.67 0.92
CA GLY A 221 0.10 -20.01 0.68
C GLY A 221 0.69 -20.66 1.93
N GLU A 222 0.10 -21.78 2.38
CA GLU A 222 0.66 -22.64 3.42
C GLU A 222 1.90 -23.42 2.90
N LEU A 223 2.75 -23.83 3.85
CA LEU A 223 3.96 -24.63 3.64
C LEU A 223 3.62 -26.05 3.16
N VAL A 224 4.32 -26.52 2.13
CA VAL A 224 4.45 -27.94 1.79
C VAL A 224 5.73 -28.46 2.46
N LEU A 225 5.61 -29.44 3.36
CA LEU A 225 6.74 -30.22 3.83
C LEU A 225 6.88 -31.48 2.95
N GLU A 226 7.97 -31.60 2.20
CA GLU A 226 8.41 -32.90 1.69
C GLU A 226 9.14 -33.66 2.81
N ASN A 227 8.80 -34.94 2.98
CA ASN A 227 9.24 -35.85 4.05
C ASN A 227 10.75 -36.24 4.03
N ASN A 228 11.67 -35.36 3.62
CA ASN A 228 13.09 -35.67 3.51
C ASN A 228 14.01 -34.78 4.36
N SER A 229 13.57 -34.36 5.54
CA SER A 229 14.50 -33.90 6.57
C SER A 229 15.11 -35.11 7.30
N PRO A 230 16.44 -35.17 7.53
CA PRO A 230 17.05 -36.27 8.26
C PRO A 230 16.41 -36.37 9.64
N SER A 231 15.88 -37.54 9.97
CA SER A 231 15.26 -37.88 11.25
C SER A 231 15.96 -37.19 12.43
N ASP A 232 15.22 -36.31 13.12
CA ASP A 232 15.62 -35.70 14.37
C ASP A 232 16.07 -36.78 15.36
N GLY A 233 17.37 -36.80 15.63
CA GLY A 233 17.98 -37.60 16.68
C GLY A 233 17.63 -37.05 18.05
N LEU A 234 16.37 -37.15 18.47
CA LEU A 234 15.93 -36.94 19.85
C LEU A 234 15.20 -38.18 20.37
N SER A 235 15.92 -39.30 20.37
CA SER A 235 15.61 -40.42 21.28
C SER A 235 16.46 -40.27 22.55
N LYS A 236 16.02 -39.43 23.48
CA LYS A 236 16.12 -39.62 24.94
C LYS A 236 15.72 -38.35 25.67
N LYS A 237 14.90 -38.56 26.70
CA LYS A 237 14.69 -37.66 27.83
C LYS A 237 16.04 -37.19 28.39
N GLU A 238 16.56 -36.07 27.91
CA GLU A 238 17.47 -35.26 28.72
C GLU A 238 16.66 -34.10 29.27
N SER A 239 16.44 -34.20 30.58
CA SER A 239 15.79 -33.21 31.42
C SER A 239 16.42 -31.84 31.21
N PHE A 240 15.65 -30.89 30.70
CA PHE A 240 15.87 -29.48 31.01
C PHE A 240 16.00 -29.39 32.54
N LYS A 241 17.18 -28.99 33.02
CA LYS A 241 17.35 -28.51 34.40
C LYS A 241 16.27 -27.46 34.60
N LYS A 242 15.32 -27.73 35.50
CA LYS A 242 14.24 -26.82 35.89
C LYS A 242 14.82 -25.43 36.17
N VAL A 243 14.77 -24.57 35.17
CA VAL A 243 14.54 -23.15 35.38
C VAL A 243 13.03 -23.11 35.62
N ASP A 244 12.62 -22.77 36.84
CA ASP A 244 11.20 -22.53 37.16
C ASP A 244 10.73 -21.32 36.36
N LEU A 245 10.36 -21.56 35.09
CA LEU A 245 9.48 -20.73 34.32
C LEU A 245 8.10 -21.35 34.51
N THR A 246 7.36 -20.88 35.51
CA THR A 246 5.91 -21.08 35.54
C THR A 246 5.38 -20.54 34.20
N PRO A 247 4.73 -21.37 33.36
CA PRO A 247 4.33 -20.94 32.02
C PRO A 247 3.17 -19.96 32.15
N PRO A 248 3.28 -18.70 31.69
CA PRO A 248 2.10 -17.87 31.54
C PRO A 248 1.34 -18.40 30.32
N GLU A 249 0.07 -18.77 30.54
CA GLU A 249 -0.87 -19.02 29.46
C GLU A 249 -0.90 -17.78 28.54
N LYS A 250 -0.59 -18.01 27.27
CA LYS A 250 -0.37 -17.05 26.17
C LYS A 250 0.98 -16.33 26.14
N LEU A 251 2.08 -17.09 26.20
CA LEU A 251 3.13 -16.86 25.21
C LEU A 251 2.45 -16.90 23.82
N HIS A 252 2.60 -15.86 23.00
CA HIS A 252 2.64 -16.12 21.56
C HIS A 252 3.66 -17.25 21.41
N SER A 253 3.23 -18.42 20.93
CA SER A 253 4.12 -19.58 20.92
C SER A 253 5.40 -19.12 20.23
N MET A 254 6.53 -19.31 20.89
CA MET A 254 7.83 -19.02 20.33
C MET A 254 8.01 -19.67 18.93
N GLU A 255 7.22 -20.71 18.65
CA GLU A 255 6.95 -21.28 17.33
C GLU A 255 6.37 -20.27 16.32
N GLY A 256 5.28 -19.57 16.65
CA GLY A 256 4.69 -18.56 15.77
C GLY A 256 5.66 -17.41 15.46
N LEU A 257 6.51 -17.03 16.42
CA LEU A 257 7.57 -16.02 16.18
C LEU A 257 8.65 -16.55 15.23
N TRP A 258 9.06 -17.81 15.38
CA TRP A 258 9.98 -18.47 14.44
C TRP A 258 9.40 -18.52 13.02
N TYR A 259 8.15 -18.94 12.86
CA TYR A 259 7.52 -19.02 11.53
C TYR A 259 7.32 -17.65 10.89
N LYS A 260 7.00 -16.63 11.70
CA LYS A 260 6.76 -15.27 11.19
C LYS A 260 8.06 -14.56 10.79
N PHE A 261 9.13 -14.74 11.57
CA PHE A 261 10.35 -13.92 11.43
C PHE A 261 11.64 -14.75 11.33
N GLY A 262 11.72 -15.88 12.03
CA GLY A 262 12.90 -16.73 12.08
C GLY A 262 13.29 -17.38 10.75
N LEU A 263 12.30 -17.66 9.88
CA LEU A 263 12.55 -18.15 8.51
C LEU A 263 13.36 -17.18 7.65
N CYS A 264 13.42 -15.90 8.02
CA CYS A 264 14.13 -14.85 7.30
C CYS A 264 15.59 -14.68 7.70
N ILE A 265 16.09 -15.49 8.66
CA ILE A 265 17.42 -15.30 9.25
C ILE A 265 18.42 -16.44 8.95
N PRO A 266 18.37 -17.15 7.80
CA PRO A 266 19.27 -18.29 7.58
C PRO A 266 20.74 -17.88 7.51
N GLU A 267 21.05 -16.63 7.13
CA GLU A 267 22.42 -16.11 7.01
C GLU A 267 23.11 -15.85 8.36
N ILE A 268 22.35 -15.69 9.45
CA ILE A 268 22.93 -15.57 10.78
C ILE A 268 23.03 -16.98 11.36
N ASN A 269 24.23 -17.54 11.36
CA ASN A 269 24.49 -18.90 11.84
C ASN A 269 23.95 -19.18 13.25
N GLN A 270 23.80 -18.15 14.09
CA GLN A 270 23.25 -18.21 15.45
C GLN A 270 21.71 -18.19 15.50
N LEU A 271 21.04 -17.84 14.40
CA LEU A 271 19.57 -17.76 14.28
C LEU A 271 19.02 -18.65 13.15
N SER A 272 19.88 -19.42 12.48
CA SER A 272 19.56 -20.11 11.22
C SER A 272 18.59 -21.29 11.32
N TYR A 273 18.30 -21.76 12.53
CA TYR A 273 17.29 -22.79 12.77
C TYR A 273 16.56 -22.54 14.09
N ARG A 274 15.38 -23.15 14.20
CA ARG A 274 14.43 -22.93 15.29
C ARG A 274 15.06 -22.96 16.68
N SER A 275 15.77 -24.03 17.07
CA SER A 275 16.35 -24.13 18.42
C SER A 275 17.36 -23.04 18.68
N LYS A 276 18.23 -22.74 17.72
CA LYS A 276 19.21 -21.65 17.79
C LYS A 276 18.56 -20.28 17.95
N TYR A 277 17.55 -19.96 17.14
CA TYR A 277 16.79 -18.71 17.24
C TYR A 277 16.21 -18.52 18.65
N LEU A 278 15.64 -19.58 19.22
CA LEU A 278 15.04 -19.53 20.56
C LEU A 278 16.07 -19.43 21.68
N GLU A 279 17.12 -20.24 21.62
CA GLU A 279 18.24 -20.20 22.56
C GLU A 279 18.90 -18.81 22.56
N GLU A 280 19.10 -18.23 21.38
CA GLU A 280 19.73 -16.94 21.20
C GLU A 280 18.82 -15.79 21.66
N ALA A 281 17.52 -15.84 21.38
CA ALA A 281 16.55 -14.89 21.91
C ALA A 281 16.54 -14.87 23.45
N ILE A 282 16.55 -16.05 24.08
CA ILE A 282 16.62 -16.20 25.54
C ILE A 282 17.97 -15.69 26.06
N ARG A 283 19.07 -16.03 25.40
CA ARG A 283 20.42 -15.59 25.77
C ARG A 283 20.52 -14.06 25.74
N LEU A 284 20.02 -13.41 24.69
CA LEU A 284 20.02 -11.95 24.58
C LEU A 284 19.07 -11.30 25.59
N PHE A 285 17.89 -11.87 25.83
CA PHE A 285 16.97 -11.42 26.88
C PHE A 285 17.60 -11.42 28.27
N GLN A 286 18.28 -12.52 28.63
CA GLN A 286 18.97 -12.65 29.91
C GLN A 286 20.17 -11.71 30.00
N LYS A 287 20.93 -11.56 28.91
CA LYS A 287 22.10 -10.67 28.86
C LYS A 287 21.71 -9.20 29.02
N TYR A 288 20.61 -8.77 28.38
CA TYR A 288 20.13 -7.38 28.40
C TYR A 288 18.78 -7.28 29.13
N ASN A 289 18.75 -7.75 30.38
CA ASN A 289 17.55 -7.74 31.21
C ASN A 289 17.09 -6.30 31.49
N VAL A 290 16.15 -5.81 30.68
CA VAL A 290 15.60 -4.46 30.80
C VAL A 290 14.90 -4.22 32.13
N GLU A 291 14.31 -5.26 32.75
CA GLU A 291 13.71 -5.12 34.07
C GLU A 291 14.76 -4.72 35.12
N ASP A 292 15.88 -5.44 35.16
CA ASP A 292 16.98 -5.15 36.08
C ASP A 292 17.59 -3.78 35.81
N ILE A 293 17.78 -3.43 34.54
CA ILE A 293 18.34 -2.13 34.12
C ILE A 293 17.44 -0.96 34.59
N LEU A 294 16.13 -1.05 34.37
CA LEU A 294 15.17 -0.03 34.79
C LEU A 294 15.08 0.04 36.33
N ARG A 295 14.99 -1.11 37.00
CA ARG A 295 14.86 -1.20 38.46
C ARG A 295 16.08 -0.62 39.19
N GLN A 296 17.29 -0.89 38.71
CA GLN A 296 18.54 -0.35 39.28
C GLN A 296 18.60 1.19 39.23
N SER A 297 17.83 1.83 38.34
CA SER A 297 17.72 3.28 38.23
C SER A 297 16.41 3.84 38.81
N ASN A 298 15.72 3.06 39.66
CA ASN A 298 14.43 3.41 40.27
C ASN A 298 13.29 3.69 39.26
N ILE A 299 13.41 3.19 38.03
CA ILE A 299 12.31 3.18 37.06
C ILE A 299 11.48 1.93 37.29
N THR A 300 10.42 2.07 38.09
CA THR A 300 9.49 1.01 38.48
C THR A 300 8.09 1.23 37.91
N PRO A 301 7.31 0.16 37.71
CA PRO A 301 5.87 0.23 37.43
C PRO A 301 5.09 1.13 38.41
N GLY A 302 3.97 1.70 37.94
CA GLY A 302 3.07 2.58 38.68
C GLY A 302 3.43 4.06 38.67
N LYS A 303 4.39 4.49 37.84
CA LYS A 303 4.89 5.87 37.79
C LYS A 303 5.00 6.37 36.35
N ASN A 304 5.17 7.68 36.22
CA ASN A 304 5.38 8.35 34.95
C ASN A 304 6.84 8.71 34.76
N TYR A 305 7.35 8.53 33.55
CA TYR A 305 8.73 8.85 33.18
C TYR A 305 8.74 9.54 31.83
N THR A 306 9.75 10.36 31.59
CA THR A 306 10.03 10.88 30.26
C THR A 306 10.70 9.81 29.40
N TYR A 307 10.58 9.94 28.07
CA TYR A 307 11.34 9.11 27.13
C TYR A 307 12.86 9.13 27.44
N ARG A 308 13.40 10.31 27.80
CA ARG A 308 14.83 10.47 28.08
C ARG A 308 15.26 9.68 29.31
N GLU A 309 14.48 9.70 30.39
CA GLU A 309 14.79 8.90 31.59
C GLU A 309 14.87 7.40 31.27
N ILE A 310 13.89 6.86 30.55
CA ILE A 310 13.88 5.44 30.16
C ILE A 310 15.02 5.15 29.19
N SER A 311 15.18 5.96 28.15
CA SER A 311 16.15 5.73 27.07
C SER A 311 17.60 5.83 27.58
N ASP A 312 17.92 6.80 28.44
CA ASP A 312 19.28 7.00 28.95
C ASP A 312 19.67 5.89 29.94
N VAL A 313 18.73 5.47 30.81
CA VAL A 313 18.94 4.36 31.74
C VAL A 313 19.20 3.06 30.98
N VAL A 314 18.35 2.75 30.00
CA VAL A 314 18.53 1.55 29.19
C VAL A 314 19.83 1.64 28.40
N SER A 315 20.13 2.80 27.79
CA SER A 315 21.38 3.02 27.05
C SER A 315 22.62 2.75 27.89
N LYS A 316 22.64 3.20 29.15
CA LYS A 316 23.70 2.90 30.10
C LYS A 316 23.84 1.40 30.38
N GLY A 317 22.73 0.66 30.40
CA GLY A 317 22.70 -0.79 30.57
C GLY A 317 23.09 -1.60 29.33
N ILE A 318 23.19 -0.98 28.14
CA ILE A 318 23.55 -1.63 26.87
C ILE A 318 24.77 -0.96 26.21
N ASP A 319 25.84 -0.78 26.97
CA ASP A 319 27.14 -0.26 26.49
C ASP A 319 27.05 1.09 25.75
N GLY A 320 26.13 1.96 26.19
CA GLY A 320 25.92 3.29 25.61
C GLY A 320 25.22 3.29 24.25
N LYS A 321 24.73 2.15 23.76
CA LYS A 321 23.88 2.11 22.56
C LYS A 321 22.49 2.62 22.86
N LYS A 322 21.84 3.25 21.89
CA LYS A 322 20.50 3.82 22.08
C LYS A 322 19.43 2.75 21.84
N PRO A 323 18.49 2.53 22.77
CA PRO A 323 17.31 1.71 22.50
C PRO A 323 16.22 2.54 21.80
N ILE A 324 15.18 1.86 21.34
CA ILE A 324 13.91 2.50 21.00
C ILE A 324 12.86 2.15 22.04
N VAL A 325 12.24 3.17 22.62
CA VAL A 325 11.12 3.03 23.55
C VAL A 325 9.83 3.24 22.76
N LYS A 326 8.96 2.24 22.72
CA LYS A 326 7.68 2.27 22.02
C LYS A 326 6.51 2.39 23.00
N CYS A 327 5.50 3.16 22.61
CA CYS A 327 4.33 3.47 23.41
C CYS A 327 3.03 3.10 22.71
N LEU A 328 2.03 2.79 23.51
CA LEU A 328 0.62 2.67 23.12
C LEU A 328 -0.18 3.83 23.71
N LEU A 329 -1.25 4.25 23.04
CA LEU A 329 -2.23 5.16 23.60
C LEU A 329 -3.37 4.38 24.24
N ASP A 330 -3.69 4.74 25.48
CA ASP A 330 -4.93 4.31 26.12
C ASP A 330 -6.12 5.14 25.61
N LYS A 331 -7.33 4.73 26.02
CA LYS A 331 -8.59 5.42 25.69
C LYS A 331 -8.67 6.88 26.17
N ASN A 332 -7.83 7.26 27.12
CA ASN A 332 -7.73 8.61 27.68
C ASN A 332 -6.55 9.39 27.08
N ASN A 333 -5.92 8.87 26.02
CA ASN A 333 -4.73 9.42 25.38
C ASN A 333 -3.48 9.49 26.28
N HIS A 334 -3.39 8.64 27.31
CA HIS A 334 -2.13 8.44 28.03
C HIS A 334 -1.19 7.53 27.24
N LEU A 335 0.09 7.88 27.24
CA LEU A 335 1.14 7.08 26.64
C LEU A 335 1.56 5.99 27.62
N LEU A 336 1.41 4.75 27.21
CA LEU A 336 1.76 3.58 28.00
C LEU A 336 3.06 3.00 27.45
N LEU A 337 4.01 2.70 28.33
CA LEU A 337 5.22 1.96 27.95
C LEU A 337 4.84 0.56 27.45
N ASP A 338 5.08 0.29 26.16
CA ASP A 338 4.75 -0.99 25.52
C ASP A 338 5.99 -1.85 25.33
N ARG A 339 6.98 -1.32 24.59
CA ARG A 339 8.16 -2.09 24.18
C ARG A 339 9.44 -1.30 24.31
N ILE A 340 10.53 -2.01 24.52
CA ILE A 340 11.90 -1.51 24.40
C ILE A 340 12.62 -2.39 23.38
N THR A 341 13.15 -1.79 22.33
CA THR A 341 13.86 -2.50 21.25
C THR A 341 15.35 -2.21 21.32
N ILE A 342 16.16 -3.28 21.24
CA ILE A 342 17.62 -3.26 21.24
C ILE A 342 18.11 -3.77 19.87
N PHE A 343 19.19 -3.19 19.36
CA PHE A 343 19.66 -3.40 17.98
C PHE A 343 21.01 -4.12 17.97
N PHE A 344 21.17 -5.05 17.04
CA PHE A 344 22.40 -5.79 16.84
C PHE A 344 22.80 -5.85 15.37
N ASP A 345 24.09 -5.96 15.10
CA ASP A 345 24.58 -6.33 13.77
C ASP A 345 24.32 -7.83 13.47
N LYS A 346 24.70 -8.28 12.26
CA LYS A 346 24.57 -9.69 11.83
C LYS A 346 25.39 -10.67 12.69
N SER A 347 26.36 -10.17 13.46
CA SER A 347 27.17 -10.95 14.42
C SER A 347 26.63 -10.87 15.85
N LEU A 348 25.46 -10.25 16.04
CA LEU A 348 24.79 -10.04 17.32
C LEU A 348 25.57 -9.13 18.29
N ASN A 349 26.40 -8.22 17.76
CA ASN A 349 27.01 -7.14 18.54
C ASN A 349 26.07 -5.94 18.62
N LEU A 350 26.05 -5.27 19.78
CA LEU A 350 25.21 -4.10 19.99
C LEU A 350 25.55 -2.96 19.01
N ILE A 351 24.53 -2.43 18.34
CA ILE A 351 24.63 -1.25 17.47
C ILE A 351 23.63 -0.17 17.89
N ASN A 352 23.79 1.03 17.35
CA ASN A 352 22.74 2.05 17.47
C ASN A 352 21.64 1.78 16.43
N PRO A 353 20.39 2.20 16.71
CA PRO A 353 19.32 2.13 15.75
C PRO A 353 19.70 2.90 14.49
N MET A 354 19.40 2.29 13.35
CA MET A 354 19.51 2.97 12.06
C MET A 354 18.41 4.03 11.96
N ARG A 355 18.66 5.09 11.18
CA ARG A 355 17.92 6.38 11.23
C ARG A 355 16.41 6.31 10.92
N ARG A 356 15.79 5.14 10.72
CA ARG A 356 14.45 5.01 10.12
C ARG A 356 13.36 4.40 11.02
N HIS A 357 13.63 4.22 12.31
CA HIS A 357 12.68 3.56 13.21
C HIS A 357 11.77 4.56 13.94
N TYR A 358 10.60 4.82 13.36
CA TYR A 358 9.66 5.81 13.89
C TYR A 358 8.33 5.23 14.38
N ARG A 359 7.96 4.02 13.98
CA ARG A 359 6.61 3.50 14.29
C ARG A 359 6.46 3.16 15.77
N GLY A 360 5.42 3.74 16.39
CA GLY A 360 5.11 3.55 17.81
C GLY A 360 6.12 4.13 18.79
N LYS A 361 7.12 4.93 18.37
CA LYS A 361 8.11 5.49 19.28
C LYS A 361 7.46 6.47 20.26
N CYS A 362 7.75 6.35 21.55
CA CYS A 362 7.25 7.29 22.54
C CYS A 362 7.75 8.72 22.26
N PRO A 363 6.88 9.74 22.42
CA PRO A 363 7.27 11.13 22.24
C PRO A 363 8.20 11.59 23.35
N SER A 364 9.16 12.46 23.01
CA SER A 364 10.16 12.92 23.98
C SER A 364 9.63 13.93 25.01
N TYR A 365 8.49 14.55 24.73
CA TYR A 365 7.95 15.69 25.48
C TYR A 365 6.72 15.36 26.35
N LEU A 366 6.17 14.15 26.25
CA LEU A 366 5.04 13.73 27.08
C LEU A 366 5.47 12.68 28.11
N PRO A 367 4.79 12.63 29.28
CA PRO A 367 5.01 11.58 30.26
C PRO A 367 4.55 10.23 29.72
N ILE A 368 5.38 9.22 29.91
CA ILE A 368 5.11 7.80 29.63
C ILE A 368 4.72 7.13 30.94
N VAL A 369 3.53 6.55 30.97
CA VAL A 369 3.02 5.74 32.07
C VAL A 369 3.66 4.36 31.98
N TYR A 370 4.53 4.05 32.94
CA TYR A 370 4.99 2.67 33.16
C TYR A 370 3.98 1.99 34.08
N GLN A 371 3.05 1.23 33.51
CA GLN A 371 1.86 0.77 34.24
C GLN A 371 2.17 -0.28 35.31
N ASN A 372 1.46 -0.20 36.45
CA ASN A 372 1.45 -1.28 37.44
C ASN A 372 0.55 -2.43 36.98
N SER A 373 0.61 -3.57 37.66
CA SER A 373 -0.17 -4.76 37.35
C SER A 373 -1.66 -4.44 37.11
N THR A 374 -2.18 -4.71 35.92
CA THR A 374 -3.61 -4.55 35.60
C THR A 374 -4.30 -5.91 35.63
N SER A 375 -5.37 -6.04 36.42
CA SER A 375 -6.20 -7.26 36.43
C SER A 375 -7.14 -7.38 35.24
N ASP A 376 -7.11 -6.43 34.28
CA ASP A 376 -7.94 -6.45 33.08
C ASP A 376 -7.19 -7.16 31.93
N PRO A 377 -7.53 -8.41 31.59
CA PRO A 377 -6.92 -9.14 30.48
C PRO A 377 -7.28 -8.56 29.10
N ASN A 378 -8.30 -7.70 28.99
CA ASN A 378 -8.72 -7.05 27.74
C ASN A 378 -8.09 -5.67 27.53
N PHE A 379 -7.21 -5.24 28.42
CA PHE A 379 -6.62 -3.90 28.40
C PHE A 379 -5.96 -3.56 27.05
N TYR A 380 -5.29 -4.52 26.41
CA TYR A 380 -4.59 -4.32 25.14
C TYR A 380 -5.50 -4.28 23.90
N GLY A 381 -6.74 -4.78 23.97
CA GLY A 381 -7.64 -4.87 22.81
C GLY A 381 -8.14 -3.52 22.28
N ASN A 382 -8.03 -2.46 23.09
CA ASN A 382 -8.51 -1.11 22.77
C ASN A 382 -7.36 -0.08 22.66
N LEU A 383 -6.10 -0.53 22.68
CA LEU A 383 -4.96 0.37 22.60
C LEU A 383 -4.62 0.67 21.14
N LYS A 384 -4.31 1.94 20.86
CA LYS A 384 -3.82 2.37 19.54
C LYS A 384 -2.30 2.49 19.62
N PHE A 385 -1.59 2.14 18.55
CA PHE A 385 -0.18 2.53 18.48
C PHE A 385 -0.10 4.05 18.48
N TYR A 386 0.88 4.59 19.22
CA TYR A 386 1.23 5.99 19.10
C TYR A 386 1.94 6.20 17.77
N ASP A 387 1.17 6.19 16.68
CA ASP A 387 1.61 6.62 15.36
C ASP A 387 1.48 8.13 15.32
N ASP A 388 2.42 8.82 15.95
CA ASP A 388 2.48 10.28 15.96
C ASP A 388 3.08 10.80 14.65
N PRO A 389 2.27 11.48 13.81
CA PRO A 389 2.77 12.10 12.59
C PRO A 389 3.82 13.20 12.88
N LEU A 390 3.77 13.83 14.07
CA LEU A 390 4.71 14.88 14.47
C LEU A 390 6.09 14.33 14.86
N ASN A 391 6.19 13.06 15.28
CA ASN A 391 7.45 12.41 15.61
C ASN A 391 8.04 11.54 14.48
N LYS A 392 7.31 11.28 13.40
CA LYS A 392 7.93 10.77 12.16
C LYS A 392 8.92 11.80 11.60
N TYR A 393 8.66 13.10 11.81
CA TYR A 393 9.55 14.19 11.39
C TYR A 393 9.53 15.38 12.38
N PRO A 394 10.22 15.31 13.54
CA PRO A 394 10.38 16.42 14.49
C PRO A 394 11.21 17.60 13.92
N THR A 395 11.48 17.59 12.61
CA THR A 395 12.25 18.60 11.91
C THR A 395 11.46 19.41 10.91
N LEU A 396 10.20 19.06 10.54
CA LEU A 396 9.34 19.94 9.73
C LEU A 396 8.99 21.21 10.50
N ARG A 397 9.98 22.08 10.65
CA ARG A 397 9.81 23.45 11.09
C ARG A 397 9.22 24.21 9.90
N GLU A 398 8.58 25.36 10.15
CA GLU A 398 8.11 26.27 9.09
C GLU A 398 9.23 26.71 8.10
N ASP A 399 10.48 26.39 8.42
CA ASP A 399 11.72 26.58 7.65
C ASP A 399 12.06 25.43 6.69
N ASP A 400 11.37 24.29 6.73
CA ASP A 400 11.66 23.14 5.88
C ASP A 400 11.05 23.27 4.47
N ASN A 401 11.85 23.83 3.55
CA ASN A 401 12.14 23.31 2.21
C ASN A 401 11.00 22.65 1.38
N GLY A 402 9.80 23.23 1.36
CA GLY A 402 8.72 22.82 0.45
C GLY A 402 8.02 24.02 -0.21
N TYR A 403 7.07 23.71 -1.08
CA TYR A 403 6.29 24.69 -1.82
C TYR A 403 4.80 24.35 -1.73
N TYR A 404 3.95 25.36 -1.61
CA TYR A 404 2.54 25.15 -1.91
C TYR A 404 2.36 25.02 -3.41
N TYR A 405 1.55 24.07 -3.86
CA TYR A 405 1.23 23.87 -5.26
C TYR A 405 -0.27 24.03 -5.43
N LEU A 406 -0.67 25.06 -6.19
CA LEU A 406 -2.07 25.32 -6.54
C LEU A 406 -2.27 24.95 -8.00
N THR A 407 -3.16 24.00 -8.26
CA THR A 407 -3.65 23.68 -9.61
C THR A 407 -5.04 24.24 -9.81
N GLN A 408 -5.26 24.81 -10.99
CA GLN A 408 -6.57 25.13 -11.51
C GLN A 408 -6.80 24.30 -12.76
N GLN A 409 -8.02 23.83 -12.97
CA GLN A 409 -8.41 23.12 -14.17
C GLN A 409 -9.53 23.84 -14.90
N VAL A 410 -9.59 23.64 -16.21
CA VAL A 410 -10.71 24.09 -17.03
C VAL A 410 -11.92 23.27 -16.59
N ASN A 411 -13.01 23.95 -16.23
CA ASN A 411 -14.20 23.30 -15.71
C ASN A 411 -15.01 22.69 -16.87
N PRO A 412 -14.70 21.43 -17.22
CA PRO A 412 -15.73 20.41 -17.12
C PRO A 412 -15.18 19.04 -16.66
N ALA A 413 -14.18 19.01 -15.79
CA ALA A 413 -13.64 17.75 -15.27
C ALA A 413 -14.71 16.83 -14.61
N GLU A 414 -15.83 17.38 -14.15
CA GLU A 414 -16.94 16.58 -13.61
C GLU A 414 -17.90 16.02 -14.67
N CYS A 415 -17.78 16.47 -15.91
CA CYS A 415 -18.53 15.91 -17.03
C CYS A 415 -17.78 14.72 -17.65
N TYR A 416 -17.20 13.85 -16.82
CA TYR A 416 -16.47 12.69 -17.31
C TYR A 416 -17.46 11.63 -17.85
N PRO A 417 -17.24 11.08 -19.06
CA PRO A 417 -18.04 9.97 -19.57
C PRO A 417 -17.88 8.73 -18.66
N PRO A 418 -18.88 7.84 -18.59
CA PRO A 418 -20.03 7.72 -19.50
C PRO A 418 -21.36 8.33 -19.02
N LEU A 419 -21.45 8.89 -17.81
CA LEU A 419 -22.75 9.07 -17.13
C LEU A 419 -23.42 10.45 -17.24
N ALA A 420 -22.80 11.48 -17.83
CA ALA A 420 -23.10 12.85 -17.37
C ALA A 420 -23.46 13.92 -18.42
N LEU A 421 -23.72 13.60 -19.70
CA LEU A 421 -24.13 14.66 -20.65
C LEU A 421 -25.39 15.42 -20.20
N GLU A 422 -26.29 14.74 -19.49
CA GLU A 422 -27.52 15.31 -18.91
C GLU A 422 -27.30 16.04 -17.57
N THR A 423 -26.18 15.79 -16.90
CA THR A 423 -25.81 16.43 -15.63
C THR A 423 -24.76 17.53 -15.80
N CYS A 424 -24.26 17.75 -17.02
CA CYS A 424 -23.39 18.85 -17.36
C CYS A 424 -24.14 20.18 -17.33
N HIS A 425 -23.85 20.98 -16.32
CA HIS A 425 -24.36 22.35 -16.20
C HIS A 425 -23.28 23.35 -16.59
N ASP A 426 -23.68 24.49 -17.16
CA ASP A 426 -22.76 25.59 -17.48
C ASP A 426 -22.09 26.05 -16.19
N PRO A 427 -20.76 25.88 -16.04
CA PRO A 427 -20.11 26.13 -14.79
C PRO A 427 -20.11 27.64 -14.51
N LYS A 428 -20.32 28.00 -13.24
CA LYS A 428 -20.25 29.40 -12.80
C LYS A 428 -18.90 30.04 -13.11
N TYR A 429 -17.82 29.25 -13.12
CA TYR A 429 -16.47 29.69 -13.45
C TYR A 429 -15.86 28.76 -14.50
N SER A 430 -15.25 29.35 -15.53
CA SER A 430 -14.57 28.58 -16.60
C SER A 430 -13.32 27.85 -16.11
N TRP A 431 -12.73 28.31 -15.02
CA TRP A 431 -11.64 27.66 -14.30
C TRP A 431 -12.05 27.44 -12.86
N VAL A 432 -11.58 26.35 -12.27
CA VAL A 432 -11.82 25.96 -10.88
C VAL A 432 -10.52 25.46 -10.25
N ILE A 433 -10.43 25.51 -8.92
CA ILE A 433 -9.38 24.87 -8.14
C ILE A 433 -9.52 23.36 -8.35
N ASP A 434 -8.42 22.72 -8.72
CA ASP A 434 -8.32 21.27 -8.83
C ASP A 434 -7.66 20.70 -7.57
N SER A 435 -6.49 21.24 -7.22
CA SER A 435 -5.78 20.86 -6.00
C SER A 435 -5.06 22.03 -5.33
N PHE A 436 -4.95 21.98 -4.01
CA PHE A 436 -4.09 22.87 -3.23
C PHE A 436 -3.30 22.06 -2.21
N ILE A 437 -2.08 21.67 -2.58
CA ILE A 437 -1.25 20.72 -1.82
C ILE A 437 0.07 21.34 -1.40
N PHE A 438 0.82 20.65 -0.55
CA PHE A 438 2.19 21.03 -0.19
C PHE A 438 3.19 20.02 -0.74
N ALA A 439 3.97 20.45 -1.72
CA ALA A 439 5.01 19.65 -2.34
C ALA A 439 6.33 19.82 -1.57
N PHE A 440 6.84 18.71 -1.02
CA PHE A 440 8.18 18.67 -0.43
C PHE A 440 9.25 18.64 -1.54
N LYS A 441 10.44 19.20 -1.28
CA LYS A 441 11.58 19.06 -2.20
C LYS A 441 11.95 17.58 -2.37
N SER A 442 12.45 17.21 -3.56
CA SER A 442 12.65 15.83 -4.03
C SER A 442 13.56 14.96 -3.15
N ASN A 443 14.35 15.56 -2.27
CA ASN A 443 15.16 14.86 -1.28
C ASN A 443 14.37 14.36 -0.05
N ILE A 444 13.08 14.67 0.03
CA ILE A 444 12.19 14.23 1.11
C ILE A 444 11.15 13.27 0.51
N ASN A 445 11.44 11.98 0.58
CA ASN A 445 10.50 10.93 0.18
C ASN A 445 9.41 10.78 1.26
N PHE A 446 8.42 11.67 1.22
CA PHE A 446 7.34 11.74 2.19
C PHE A 446 6.01 11.53 1.49
N THR A 447 5.42 10.36 1.71
CA THR A 447 4.02 10.10 1.35
C THR A 447 3.15 10.40 2.57
N CYS A 448 2.15 11.23 2.34
CA CYS A 448 1.10 11.59 3.29
C CYS A 448 0.07 10.46 3.44
N GLU A 449 0.55 9.22 3.58
CA GLU A 449 -0.33 8.11 3.80
C GLU A 449 -0.77 8.14 5.26
N LEU A 450 -2.05 8.45 5.47
CA LEU A 450 -2.76 8.21 6.73
C LEU A 450 -2.88 6.69 7.00
N GLY A 451 -1.81 5.90 6.93
CA GLY A 451 -1.76 4.51 7.41
C GLY A 451 -2.93 3.58 7.06
N GLY A 452 -3.60 3.77 5.91
CA GLY A 452 -4.80 3.02 5.52
C GLY A 452 -6.09 3.36 6.31
N ILE A 453 -6.07 4.38 7.17
CA ILE A 453 -7.22 4.89 7.91
C ILE A 453 -7.98 5.86 7.00
N ASP A 454 -9.28 5.64 6.81
CA ASP A 454 -10.12 6.58 6.07
C ASP A 454 -10.38 7.81 6.96
N PRO A 455 -9.87 9.02 6.61
CA PRO A 455 -10.13 10.23 7.39
C PRO A 455 -11.63 10.58 7.44
N CYS A 456 -12.45 9.98 6.58
CA CYS A 456 -13.90 10.17 6.54
C CYS A 456 -14.68 9.24 7.49
N ASP A 457 -14.10 8.12 7.96
CA ASP A 457 -14.83 7.07 8.71
C ASP A 457 -14.59 7.06 10.22
N HIS A 458 -13.81 8.02 10.75
CA HIS A 458 -13.49 8.06 12.17
C HIS A 458 -13.87 9.37 12.84
N GLU A 459 -14.42 9.26 14.05
CA GLU A 459 -14.75 10.34 14.98
C GLU A 459 -13.50 11.20 15.27
N GLY A 460 -13.18 12.15 14.37
CA GLY A 460 -12.10 13.11 14.56
C GLY A 460 -11.38 13.73 13.36
N GLN A 461 -11.70 13.45 12.07
CA GLN A 461 -10.78 13.85 10.97
C GLN A 461 -11.33 14.60 9.74
N PHE A 462 -12.63 14.92 9.65
CA PHE A 462 -13.10 15.95 8.73
C PHE A 462 -14.31 16.67 9.33
N ASN A 463 -14.19 17.96 9.64
CA ASN A 463 -15.29 18.72 10.22
C ASN A 463 -16.08 19.48 9.15
N PHE A 464 -17.06 18.81 8.53
CA PHE A 464 -17.94 19.42 7.52
C PHE A 464 -18.66 20.66 8.03
N THR A 465 -19.09 20.66 9.30
CA THR A 465 -19.81 21.80 9.91
C THR A 465 -18.96 23.06 9.93
N SER A 466 -17.64 22.94 10.09
CA SER A 466 -16.71 24.08 10.04
C SER A 466 -16.71 24.81 8.70
N LEU A 467 -17.07 24.12 7.61
CA LEU A 467 -17.08 24.65 6.25
C LEU A 467 -18.38 25.38 5.88
N SER A 468 -19.41 25.32 6.73
CA SER A 468 -20.73 25.92 6.50
C SER A 468 -20.68 27.39 6.03
N SER A 469 -19.76 28.19 6.59
CA SER A 469 -19.59 29.61 6.25
C SER A 469 -19.06 29.89 4.83
N ILE A 470 -18.39 28.91 4.20
CA ILE A 470 -17.79 29.06 2.86
C ILE A 470 -18.26 28.00 1.86
N ARG A 471 -19.23 27.17 2.26
CA ARG A 471 -19.80 26.06 1.48
C ARG A 471 -20.06 26.44 0.03
N TYR A 472 -20.86 27.48 -0.21
CA TYR A 472 -21.19 27.92 -1.59
C TYR A 472 -19.98 28.35 -2.41
N GLU A 473 -18.94 28.91 -1.78
CA GLU A 473 -17.72 29.27 -2.48
C GLU A 473 -16.89 28.05 -2.84
N ILE A 474 -16.83 27.04 -1.96
CA ILE A 474 -16.16 25.77 -2.26
C ILE A 474 -16.84 25.13 -3.47
N PHE A 475 -18.16 24.86 -3.43
CA PHE A 475 -18.89 24.25 -4.55
C PHE A 475 -18.75 25.05 -5.86
N GLY A 476 -18.71 26.38 -5.77
CA GLY A 476 -18.48 27.22 -6.95
C GLY A 476 -17.06 27.11 -7.50
N LYS A 477 -16.05 27.31 -6.66
CA LYS A 477 -14.66 27.56 -7.08
C LYS A 477 -13.79 26.30 -7.12
N TRP A 478 -14.15 25.23 -6.42
CA TRP A 478 -13.39 23.96 -6.41
C TRP A 478 -13.86 22.95 -7.45
N GLY A 479 -14.76 23.36 -8.35
CA GLY A 479 -15.24 22.45 -9.38
C GLY A 479 -15.99 21.27 -8.82
N ILE A 480 -16.47 21.37 -7.58
CA ILE A 480 -17.36 20.42 -6.93
C ILE A 480 -18.76 20.84 -7.35
N GLY A 481 -19.17 20.40 -8.53
CA GLY A 481 -20.45 20.72 -9.12
C GLY A 481 -21.54 19.82 -8.57
N LYS A 482 -22.27 19.13 -9.46
CA LYS A 482 -23.45 18.39 -9.05
C LYS A 482 -23.01 17.09 -8.39
N ILE A 483 -23.30 16.98 -7.11
CA ILE A 483 -23.02 15.78 -6.34
C ILE A 483 -23.78 14.61 -6.95
N PRO A 484 -23.09 13.49 -7.25
CA PRO A 484 -23.78 12.33 -7.79
C PRO A 484 -24.86 11.89 -6.80
N GLN A 485 -26.00 11.38 -7.29
CA GLN A 485 -27.20 11.11 -6.47
C GLN A 485 -26.95 10.22 -5.24
N ASN A 486 -25.85 9.48 -5.21
CA ASN A 486 -25.48 8.55 -4.15
C ASN A 486 -24.41 9.08 -3.19
N PHE A 487 -24.06 10.36 -3.27
CA PHE A 487 -23.12 10.99 -2.34
C PHE A 487 -23.77 12.17 -1.64
N SER A 488 -23.36 12.39 -0.40
CA SER A 488 -23.60 13.60 0.36
C SER A 488 -22.53 14.64 0.04
N GLU A 489 -22.83 15.91 0.33
CA GLU A 489 -21.85 16.99 0.24
C GLU A 489 -20.63 16.75 1.12
N GLU A 490 -20.86 16.18 2.30
CA GLU A 490 -19.80 15.82 3.23
C GLU A 490 -18.87 14.77 2.65
N GLU A 491 -19.40 13.71 2.04
CA GLU A 491 -18.58 12.67 1.41
C GLU A 491 -17.74 13.22 0.25
N VAL A 492 -18.30 14.11 -0.57
CA VAL A 492 -17.55 14.70 -1.70
C VAL A 492 -16.45 15.63 -1.21
N LEU A 493 -16.75 16.52 -0.24
CA LEU A 493 -15.72 17.38 0.35
C LEU A 493 -14.67 16.59 1.13
N CYS A 494 -15.07 15.52 1.82
CA CYS A 494 -14.15 14.67 2.55
C CYS A 494 -13.23 13.90 1.61
N ARG A 495 -13.74 13.40 0.47
CA ARG A 495 -12.90 12.79 -0.57
C ARG A 495 -11.95 13.77 -1.22
N SER A 496 -12.42 14.97 -1.55
CA SER A 496 -11.57 16.03 -2.08
C SER A 496 -10.47 16.40 -1.08
N TRP A 497 -10.84 16.50 0.20
CA TRP A 497 -9.91 16.69 1.31
C TRP A 497 -8.89 15.56 1.43
N ARG A 498 -9.31 14.30 1.27
CA ARG A 498 -8.44 13.10 1.34
C ARG A 498 -7.48 13.00 0.16
N GLN A 499 -7.94 13.34 -1.05
CA GLN A 499 -7.11 13.35 -2.25
C GLN A 499 -6.04 14.43 -2.19
N GLN A 500 -6.34 15.51 -1.46
CA GLN A 500 -5.37 16.53 -1.18
C GLN A 500 -4.52 16.10 0.01
N ASP A 501 -3.24 16.44 -0.03
CA ASP A 501 -2.33 16.09 1.03
C ASP A 501 -2.85 16.62 2.37
N VAL A 502 -3.38 15.71 3.20
CA VAL A 502 -3.69 15.90 4.63
C VAL A 502 -2.50 16.53 5.34
N CYS A 503 -1.31 16.43 4.76
CA CYS A 503 -0.10 17.08 5.21
C CYS A 503 -0.13 18.60 5.23
N THR A 504 -1.06 19.24 4.52
CA THR A 504 -1.30 20.67 4.67
C THR A 504 -1.71 21.04 6.10
N LEU A 505 -2.33 20.14 6.87
CA LEU A 505 -2.66 20.36 8.29
C LEU A 505 -1.44 20.53 9.19
N TYR A 506 -0.27 20.04 8.78
CA TYR A 506 0.96 20.18 9.56
C TYR A 506 1.60 21.57 9.39
N LEU A 507 1.06 22.40 8.49
CA LEU A 507 1.60 23.71 8.19
C LEU A 507 0.83 24.79 8.94
N LYS A 508 1.57 25.53 9.77
CA LYS A 508 1.03 26.59 10.59
C LYS A 508 0.36 27.66 9.72
N GLY A 509 -0.89 27.99 10.05
CA GLY A 509 -1.71 28.95 9.32
C GLY A 509 -2.71 28.33 8.34
N ILE A 510 -2.54 27.05 7.99
CA ILE A 510 -3.53 26.24 7.24
C ILE A 510 -3.78 24.89 7.92
N ASP A 511 -3.64 24.88 9.24
CA ASP A 511 -3.76 23.77 10.18
C ASP A 511 -5.22 23.31 10.45
N SER A 512 -6.16 23.63 9.55
CA SER A 512 -7.52 23.12 9.59
C SER A 512 -8.18 23.15 8.20
N GLU A 513 -9.19 22.32 8.01
CA GLU A 513 -9.97 22.21 6.75
C GLU A 513 -10.48 23.58 6.32
N LEU A 514 -11.12 24.31 7.26
CA LEU A 514 -11.62 25.65 7.00
C LEU A 514 -10.52 26.61 6.54
N LYS A 515 -9.32 26.54 7.12
CA LYS A 515 -8.21 27.42 6.74
C LYS A 515 -7.66 27.07 5.35
N VAL A 516 -7.50 25.78 5.03
CA VAL A 516 -7.06 25.32 3.70
C VAL A 516 -8.05 25.75 2.61
N TYR A 517 -9.34 25.49 2.79
CA TYR A 517 -10.36 25.88 1.81
C TYR A 517 -10.47 27.40 1.68
N LYS A 518 -10.45 28.16 2.78
CA LYS A 518 -10.43 29.64 2.70
C LYS A 518 -9.20 30.14 1.96
N LYS A 519 -8.03 29.57 2.23
CA LYS A 519 -6.78 30.04 1.63
C LYS A 519 -6.71 29.71 0.15
N SER A 520 -7.09 28.51 -0.26
CA SER A 520 -7.16 28.14 -1.67
C SER A 520 -8.13 29.03 -2.46
N ILE A 521 -9.31 29.35 -1.90
CA ILE A 521 -10.28 30.28 -2.49
C ILE A 521 -9.69 31.69 -2.64
N GLU A 522 -9.03 32.22 -1.61
CA GLU A 522 -8.35 33.52 -1.66
C GLU A 522 -7.29 33.55 -2.78
N LEU A 523 -6.51 32.47 -2.90
CA LEU A 523 -5.46 32.36 -3.92
C LEU A 523 -6.02 32.19 -5.32
N PHE A 524 -7.12 31.46 -5.49
CA PHE A 524 -7.85 31.37 -6.74
C PHE A 524 -8.40 32.74 -7.18
N ASP A 525 -9.00 33.51 -6.28
CA ASP A 525 -9.51 34.84 -6.62
C ASP A 525 -8.39 35.79 -7.05
N LYS A 526 -7.23 35.68 -6.39
CA LYS A 526 -6.03 36.48 -6.68
C LYS A 526 -5.35 36.09 -7.99
N TYR A 527 -5.19 34.79 -8.24
CA TYR A 527 -4.47 34.23 -9.38
C TYR A 527 -5.41 33.46 -10.32
N ASN A 528 -6.58 34.03 -10.61
CA ASN A 528 -7.58 33.40 -11.45
C ASN A 528 -7.09 33.23 -12.90
N MET A 529 -6.95 31.98 -13.36
CA MET A 529 -6.34 31.69 -14.67
C MET A 529 -7.19 32.18 -15.85
N ASP A 530 -8.53 32.21 -15.74
CA ASP A 530 -9.40 32.82 -16.77
C ASP A 530 -9.03 34.30 -16.98
N LYS A 531 -8.95 35.06 -15.88
CA LYS A 531 -8.61 36.49 -15.93
C LYS A 531 -7.19 36.71 -16.44
N ILE A 532 -6.23 35.88 -16.03
CA ILE A 532 -4.83 35.98 -16.44
C ILE A 532 -4.70 35.74 -17.95
N LEU A 533 -5.25 34.65 -18.47
CA LEU A 533 -5.16 34.29 -19.89
C LEU A 533 -5.89 35.31 -20.78
N ARG A 534 -7.09 35.77 -20.38
CA ARG A 534 -7.86 36.78 -21.12
C ARG A 534 -7.13 38.11 -21.28
N ARG A 535 -6.35 38.56 -20.29
CA ARG A 535 -5.55 39.80 -20.37
C ARG A 535 -4.50 39.74 -21.48
N SER A 536 -4.12 38.55 -21.90
CA SER A 536 -3.19 38.30 -23.02
C SER A 536 -3.91 37.84 -24.28
N ASN A 537 -5.24 38.05 -24.38
CA ASN A 537 -6.08 37.62 -25.49
C ASN A 537 -6.06 36.10 -25.76
N ILE A 538 -5.74 35.31 -24.75
CA ILE A 538 -5.87 33.85 -24.77
C ILE A 538 -7.29 33.51 -24.33
N LEU A 539 -8.13 33.22 -25.31
CA LEU A 539 -9.54 32.88 -25.16
C LEU A 539 -9.78 31.39 -25.46
N PRO A 540 -10.78 30.75 -24.83
CA PRO A 540 -11.19 29.40 -25.19
C PRO A 540 -11.64 29.29 -26.66
N GLY A 541 -11.58 28.08 -27.22
CA GLY A 541 -11.96 27.75 -28.60
C GLY A 541 -10.85 27.99 -29.63
N LYS A 542 -9.60 28.16 -29.20
CA LYS A 542 -8.46 28.44 -30.09
C LYS A 542 -7.26 27.56 -29.75
N ASN A 543 -6.35 27.43 -30.71
CA ASN A 543 -5.06 26.79 -30.54
C ASN A 543 -4.00 27.82 -30.16
N TYR A 544 -3.13 27.43 -29.24
CA TYR A 544 -2.00 28.23 -28.78
C TYR A 544 -0.75 27.35 -28.74
N THR A 545 0.41 27.96 -28.95
CA THR A 545 1.68 27.33 -28.62
C THR A 545 1.87 27.25 -27.10
N TYR A 546 2.71 26.33 -26.65
CA TYR A 546 3.13 26.28 -25.24
C TYR A 546 3.74 27.63 -24.79
N GLN A 547 4.52 28.28 -25.66
CA GLN A 547 5.17 29.55 -25.33
C GLN A 547 4.17 30.68 -25.10
N GLU A 548 3.14 30.80 -25.94
CA GLU A 548 2.09 31.82 -25.75
C GLU A 548 1.36 31.65 -24.41
N LEU A 549 1.01 30.41 -24.05
CA LEU A 549 0.41 30.09 -22.76
C LEU A 549 1.37 30.39 -21.59
N SER A 550 2.63 29.99 -21.72
CA SER A 550 3.67 30.20 -20.72
C SER A 550 3.92 31.70 -20.47
N ASP A 551 4.10 32.48 -21.53
CA ASP A 551 4.34 33.94 -21.44
C ASP A 551 3.15 34.67 -20.81
N ALA A 552 1.93 34.35 -21.28
CA ALA A 552 0.72 34.97 -20.77
C ALA A 552 0.49 34.66 -19.29
N GLY A 553 0.63 33.39 -18.92
CA GLY A 553 0.46 32.94 -17.55
C GLY A 553 1.56 33.50 -16.64
N SER A 554 2.82 33.40 -17.05
CA SER A 554 3.97 33.87 -16.28
C SER A 554 3.87 35.36 -15.99
N LYS A 555 3.47 36.16 -16.99
CA LYS A 555 3.16 37.59 -16.80
C LYS A 555 2.08 37.83 -15.75
N GLY A 556 1.06 36.96 -15.68
CA GLY A 556 -0.01 37.03 -14.68
C GLY A 556 0.40 36.65 -13.26
N ILE A 557 1.49 35.89 -13.09
CA ILE A 557 2.00 35.43 -11.80
C ILE A 557 3.39 35.98 -11.47
N ASN A 558 3.69 37.21 -11.90
CA ASN A 558 4.93 37.94 -11.60
C ASN A 558 6.20 37.27 -12.15
N GLY A 559 6.15 36.76 -13.38
CA GLY A 559 7.30 36.17 -14.07
C GLY A 559 7.67 34.76 -13.60
N LYS A 560 6.81 34.10 -12.82
CA LYS A 560 7.04 32.75 -12.32
C LYS A 560 6.59 31.68 -13.31
N PRO A 561 7.19 30.47 -13.29
CA PRO A 561 6.86 29.39 -14.20
C PRO A 561 5.52 28.75 -13.84
N LEU A 562 4.86 28.22 -14.86
CA LEU A 562 3.63 27.45 -14.74
C LEU A 562 3.86 26.04 -15.27
N ILE A 563 3.14 25.08 -14.70
CA ILE A 563 2.99 23.73 -15.22
C ILE A 563 1.67 23.67 -15.97
N PHE A 564 1.70 23.19 -17.21
CA PHE A 564 0.51 23.00 -18.03
C PHE A 564 0.23 21.50 -18.15
N SER A 565 -0.96 21.10 -17.74
CA SER A 565 -1.47 19.73 -17.87
C SER A 565 -2.39 19.67 -19.09
N CYS A 566 -2.16 18.70 -19.97
CA CYS A 566 -2.95 18.47 -21.16
C CYS A 566 -3.52 17.06 -21.15
N ARG A 567 -4.68 16.86 -21.74
CA ARG A 567 -5.24 15.52 -22.02
C ARG A 567 -5.34 15.28 -23.53
N PRO A 568 -5.37 14.02 -23.98
CA PRO A 568 -5.72 13.72 -25.37
C PRO A 568 -7.19 14.10 -25.66
N SER A 569 -7.47 14.31 -26.95
CA SER A 569 -8.83 14.42 -27.48
C SER A 569 -9.61 13.12 -27.21
N LEU A 570 -10.89 13.25 -26.86
CA LEU A 570 -11.81 12.10 -26.74
C LEU A 570 -12.23 11.59 -28.11
N THR A 571 -12.28 12.48 -29.11
CA THR A 571 -12.38 12.09 -30.50
C THR A 571 -11.01 11.57 -30.93
N ASN A 572 -10.96 10.50 -31.75
CA ASN A 572 -9.73 9.88 -32.26
C ASN A 572 -8.93 10.80 -33.22
N GLU A 573 -8.78 12.08 -32.92
CA GLU A 573 -7.89 13.04 -33.57
C GLU A 573 -6.48 12.86 -32.98
N PRO A 574 -5.61 12.02 -33.58
CA PRO A 574 -4.27 11.82 -33.07
C PRO A 574 -3.51 13.15 -33.02
N ALA A 575 -2.72 13.32 -31.96
CA ALA A 575 -1.83 14.46 -31.71
C ALA A 575 -2.44 15.78 -31.21
N LYS A 576 -3.77 15.90 -31.07
CA LYS A 576 -4.38 17.11 -30.47
C LYS A 576 -4.26 17.07 -28.94
N GLN A 577 -3.58 18.08 -28.40
CA GLN A 577 -3.44 18.27 -26.95
C GLN A 577 -4.49 19.27 -26.47
N ILE A 578 -5.30 18.88 -25.50
CA ILE A 578 -6.32 19.76 -24.93
C ILE A 578 -5.82 20.28 -23.59
N LEU A 579 -5.73 21.60 -23.43
CA LEU A 579 -5.38 22.21 -22.14
C LEU A 579 -6.41 21.81 -21.09
N PHE A 580 -5.95 21.13 -20.06
CA PHE A 580 -6.79 20.60 -18.99
C PHE A 580 -6.57 21.36 -17.68
N GLY A 581 -5.32 21.63 -17.31
CA GLY A 581 -4.98 22.28 -16.06
C GLY A 581 -3.74 23.15 -16.13
N ILE A 582 -3.63 24.05 -15.17
CA ILE A 582 -2.49 24.95 -14.96
C ILE A 582 -2.15 24.95 -13.47
N GLY A 583 -0.90 24.64 -13.14
CA GLY A 583 -0.38 24.67 -11.78
C GLY A 583 0.77 25.65 -11.60
N PHE A 584 0.96 26.17 -10.40
CA PHE A 584 2.14 26.95 -10.04
C PHE A 584 2.49 26.80 -8.56
N PHE A 585 3.76 27.06 -8.24
CA PHE A 585 4.30 26.95 -6.89
C PHE A 585 4.26 28.28 -6.16
N MET A 586 4.11 28.21 -4.85
CA MET A 586 4.17 29.35 -3.95
C MET A 586 5.07 29.06 -2.75
N ASP A 587 5.70 30.11 -2.25
CA ASP A 587 6.44 30.09 -0.99
C ASP A 587 5.51 29.95 0.22
N LYS A 588 6.07 29.83 1.42
CA LYS A 588 5.30 29.75 2.67
C LYS A 588 4.42 30.96 2.97
N ASN A 589 4.64 32.08 2.29
CA ASN A 589 3.82 33.29 2.40
C ASN A 589 2.77 33.38 1.28
N PHE A 590 2.57 32.28 0.54
CA PHE A 590 1.65 32.16 -0.59
C PHE A 590 1.94 33.16 -1.73
N LYS A 591 3.23 33.44 -1.96
CA LYS A 591 3.71 34.21 -3.11
C LYS A 591 4.24 33.26 -4.18
N PRO A 592 3.88 33.45 -5.46
CA PRO A 592 4.43 32.67 -6.56
C PRO A 592 5.96 32.62 -6.50
N THR A 593 6.53 31.43 -6.68
CA THR A 593 7.98 31.20 -6.60
C THR A 593 8.44 30.19 -7.64
N ASP A 594 9.74 30.19 -7.91
CA ASP A 594 10.38 29.18 -8.75
C ASP A 594 10.67 27.95 -7.90
N PRO A 595 10.28 26.74 -8.34
CA PRO A 595 10.72 25.52 -7.68
C PRO A 595 12.18 25.25 -8.07
N THR A 596 13.14 25.57 -7.20
CA THR A 596 14.58 25.42 -7.51
C THR A 596 15.05 23.97 -7.58
N ASP A 597 14.32 23.04 -6.94
CA ASP A 597 14.81 21.69 -6.63
C ASP A 597 13.73 20.60 -6.79
N LEU A 598 12.67 20.85 -7.56
CA LEU A 598 11.68 19.82 -7.85
C LEU A 598 12.07 19.09 -9.14
N GLU A 599 12.45 17.82 -9.02
CA GLU A 599 12.12 16.86 -10.07
C GLU A 599 10.60 16.95 -10.21
N ILE A 600 10.16 17.55 -11.33
CA ILE A 600 8.79 17.95 -11.57
C ILE A 600 7.88 16.78 -11.20
N LEU A 601 6.83 17.06 -10.40
CA LEU A 601 5.71 16.17 -10.09
C LEU A 601 5.10 15.63 -11.40
N SER A 602 5.75 14.64 -12.02
CA SER A 602 5.35 14.02 -13.29
C SER A 602 4.45 12.82 -13.06
N GLU A 603 4.21 12.45 -11.80
CA GLU A 603 3.39 11.32 -11.44
C GLU A 603 1.92 11.74 -11.45
N GLY A 604 1.20 11.33 -12.50
CA GLY A 604 -0.26 11.36 -12.57
C GLY A 604 -0.88 12.35 -13.55
N TYR A 605 -0.22 13.47 -13.87
CA TYR A 605 -0.72 14.42 -14.88
C TYR A 605 0.12 14.38 -16.16
N SER A 606 -0.54 14.23 -17.31
CA SER A 606 0.11 14.36 -18.61
C SER A 606 0.48 15.82 -18.87
N ILE A 607 1.76 16.15 -18.71
CA ILE A 607 2.31 17.48 -18.99
C ILE A 607 2.13 17.78 -20.49
N CYS A 608 1.66 18.98 -20.83
CA CYS A 608 1.59 19.43 -22.21
C CYS A 608 2.96 19.35 -22.87
N ARG A 609 3.04 18.75 -24.05
CA ARG A 609 4.24 18.78 -24.88
C ARG A 609 4.53 20.23 -25.29
N ARG A 610 5.82 20.57 -25.29
CA ARG A 610 6.29 21.90 -25.68
C ARG A 610 6.25 22.11 -27.19
N ASP A 611 6.31 21.03 -27.95
CA ASP A 611 6.14 21.02 -29.39
C ASP A 611 4.67 20.85 -29.78
N GLY A 612 4.23 21.64 -30.75
CA GLY A 612 2.88 21.60 -31.29
C GLY A 612 1.92 22.62 -30.70
N GLN A 613 0.67 22.47 -31.09
CA GLN A 613 -0.43 23.33 -30.69
C GLN A 613 -1.20 22.69 -29.52
N ILE A 614 -1.63 23.52 -28.60
CA ILE A 614 -2.47 23.18 -27.46
C ILE A 614 -3.82 23.86 -27.67
N PHE A 615 -4.88 23.05 -27.75
CA PHE A 615 -6.23 23.55 -27.88
C PHE A 615 -6.76 23.96 -26.51
N TYR A 616 -6.99 25.26 -26.30
CA TYR A 616 -7.66 25.74 -25.10
C TYR A 616 -9.17 25.58 -25.29
N GLN A 617 -9.70 24.46 -24.84
CA GLN A 617 -11.09 24.09 -25.01
C GLN A 617 -12.02 24.88 -24.08
N GLY A 618 -13.07 25.51 -24.61
CA GLY A 618 -14.12 26.09 -23.79
C GLY A 618 -15.16 25.05 -23.36
N PHE A 619 -15.99 25.39 -22.37
CA PHE A 619 -17.07 24.51 -21.91
C PHE A 619 -17.98 24.02 -23.06
N LYS A 620 -18.36 24.92 -23.98
CA LYS A 620 -19.20 24.57 -25.14
C LYS A 620 -18.50 23.57 -26.08
N ASP A 621 -17.21 23.77 -26.33
CA ASP A 621 -16.41 22.89 -27.18
C ASP A 621 -16.25 21.51 -26.53
N TYR A 622 -16.14 21.45 -25.21
CA TYR A 622 -16.09 20.20 -24.46
C TYR A 622 -17.40 19.43 -24.49
N VAL A 623 -18.52 20.11 -24.25
CA VAL A 623 -19.85 19.47 -24.35
C VAL A 623 -20.08 18.93 -25.75
N GLU A 624 -19.62 19.64 -26.79
CA GLU A 624 -19.71 19.16 -28.16
C GLU A 624 -18.82 17.94 -28.43
N GLU A 625 -17.56 17.96 -27.95
CA GLU A 625 -16.66 16.81 -28.00
C GLU A 625 -17.28 15.58 -27.32
N LEU A 626 -17.93 15.76 -26.16
CA LEU A 626 -18.65 14.69 -25.47
C LEU A 626 -19.84 14.15 -26.26
N ARG A 627 -20.60 15.01 -26.96
CA ARG A 627 -21.71 14.56 -27.82
C ARG A 627 -21.18 13.70 -28.96
N GLN A 628 -20.09 14.13 -29.58
CA GLN A 628 -19.42 13.37 -30.64
C GLN A 628 -18.91 12.03 -30.11
N TYR A 629 -18.22 12.04 -28.97
CA TYR A 629 -17.76 10.81 -28.31
C TYR A 629 -18.91 9.85 -27.98
N LYS A 630 -20.01 10.36 -27.40
CA LYS A 630 -21.23 9.57 -27.10
C LYS A 630 -21.82 8.96 -28.38
N SER A 631 -21.83 9.70 -29.49
CA SER A 631 -22.28 9.18 -30.79
C SER A 631 -21.40 8.05 -31.29
N MET A 632 -20.08 8.14 -31.10
CA MET A 632 -19.13 7.09 -31.53
C MET A 632 -19.29 5.79 -30.73
N ILE A 633 -19.54 5.88 -29.42
CA ILE A 633 -19.70 4.70 -28.56
C ILE A 633 -21.12 4.10 -28.59
N GLY A 634 -22.14 4.88 -28.96
CA GLY A 634 -23.54 4.46 -29.02
C GLY A 634 -23.96 3.75 -30.32
N GLU A 635 -23.07 3.67 -31.31
CA GLU A 635 -23.24 2.88 -32.54
C GLU A 635 -22.62 1.48 -32.47
N ILE A 636 -22.08 1.08 -31.31
CA ILE A 636 -21.55 -0.26 -31.00
C ILE A 636 -22.58 -1.04 -30.21
#